data_AF-A0A7S1VNE5-F1
#
_entry.id   AF-A0A7S1VNE5-F1
#
_cell.length_a   1.000
_cell.length_b   1.000
_cell.length_c   1.000
_cell.angle_alpha   90.00
_cell.angle_beta   90.00
_cell.angle_gamma   90.00
#
_symmetry.space_group_name_H-M   'P 1'
#
loop_
_entity.id
_entity.type
_entity.pdbx_description
1 polymer ?
#
loop_
_entity_poly.entity_id
_entity_poly.type
_entity_poly.pdbx_seq_one_letter_code
_entity_poly.pdbx_strand_id
1 'polypeptide(L)'
;MSTMFLVVFLAAVCASESIPLFDCPAECPRDICDFRSRVSARYPGVTATLRSPLFSLDCTRLYDYNEKGAAELFSFRDGRLTATSIPALTAGVGWVLKRCVAVPLPSLASDEAPIVIPDGEWLAEPGDSAGPFHSTDSNLCLQSLQGSGKNGFEHEHEAAVPLRVFANHCVFSYSMPFATAQDWFNLLDAIALRGWNAPLMFVGAEALQYRVFAEMGLTRKELDAFFAGPAFSAWQRMGNLRAYGGPLPARWLLSQLSLGKAVLRRARALGMTPILPGFSGFVPDALRRILPDANIVPSSQWWETTNETICCNRMLAPTEPAFAQVGRRYYETLVAEYGTDHLYSADTFNEMNPTNTSLSFLRESSAAVIAPMVAVDPDAVWVMQGWLFYAGGRFWTDERTRAYLGGVDDERFIVLDLMSEVRPLWHRYPSYYGKRFVYSLLHNFGGVRGVYGDLEAINEGFHVALRETPSALTGTLSGLGLSMEAIDQNPIVYELQMEALWLTEPVKLDKWVDSYVAARYGRLGRMASASVRRAWHLLLASAYASPVLAKPLLGVEPRVNLQSRHVGWFWLHQPSHTQVIDTTAIQDAAQHLLTAALAVEASGTPLSDRQRYDLIDVATQAVNNAWWDVERLYEWRLFQWLSHGSTAQAARDEVADELLAIGRFALRVGRRLDDLLATHREFLLGRWMAKAQAAPGWTAAEAGPDLDDVLRNGSTWITPLEGESLDAAAPAEGTVRSFAHSALNLVTLWGPDGEISDYSSRMWAGLVADYHVPRWKRLFRAVDKAVRSDTLSSSWHSALLRQSLRENQAFGNDPASLAVDRWPSTVDPAASTTAAAKRLLDLVLSPKHAWTLRKGWVCAPPLHVATLSLAESPADSDHLSTALQTWSTHSGLLSTLCGILPSCTGWQSTGVLLTMGEDGESKGKEGASRGWADDLATCVSRNHTSPGDDTYWRVRGIVQ
;
A
#
# COMPACT_ATOMS: atom_id res chain seq x y z
N MET A 1 -8.78 -26.86 4.03
CA MET A 1 -9.40 -25.51 3.93
C MET A 1 -10.28 -25.15 5.15
N SER A 2 -10.56 -26.08 6.08
CA SER A 2 -11.47 -25.83 7.23
C SER A 2 -10.78 -25.56 8.58
N THR A 3 -9.47 -25.30 8.62
CA THR A 3 -8.67 -25.34 9.87
C THR A 3 -8.55 -23.99 10.58
N MET A 4 -8.74 -22.85 9.89
CA MET A 4 -8.68 -21.51 10.51
C MET A 4 -10.06 -21.05 11.04
N PHE A 5 -11.14 -21.49 10.39
CA PHE A 5 -12.53 -21.28 10.84
C PHE A 5 -12.77 -21.72 12.28
N LEU A 6 -12.02 -22.73 12.75
CA LEU A 6 -12.19 -23.30 14.08
C LEU A 6 -11.68 -22.36 15.18
N VAL A 7 -10.41 -21.91 15.18
CA VAL A 7 -9.79 -21.28 16.37
C VAL A 7 -10.50 -20.00 16.83
N VAL A 8 -10.97 -19.18 15.89
CA VAL A 8 -11.64 -17.90 16.16
C VAL A 8 -13.11 -18.10 16.57
N PHE A 9 -13.83 -19.02 15.91
CA PHE A 9 -15.21 -19.36 16.28
C PHE A 9 -15.27 -20.07 17.65
N LEU A 10 -14.23 -20.81 18.01
CA LEU A 10 -14.12 -21.56 19.26
C LEU A 10 -13.71 -20.72 20.47
N ALA A 11 -13.05 -19.58 20.26
CA ALA A 11 -12.83 -18.60 21.33
C ALA A 11 -14.16 -17.94 21.76
N ALA A 12 -15.07 -17.70 20.81
CA ALA A 12 -16.41 -17.17 21.06
C ALA A 12 -17.36 -18.23 21.68
N VAL A 13 -17.24 -19.50 21.28
CA VAL A 13 -18.08 -20.60 21.83
C VAL A 13 -17.59 -21.10 23.20
N CYS A 14 -16.30 -20.96 23.54
CA CYS A 14 -15.80 -21.27 24.89
C CYS A 14 -16.25 -20.27 25.97
N ALA A 15 -16.97 -19.21 25.61
CA ALA A 15 -17.57 -18.27 26.57
C ALA A 15 -18.89 -18.80 27.17
N SER A 16 -19.42 -19.95 26.71
CA SER A 16 -20.58 -20.59 27.32
C SER A 16 -20.20 -21.86 28.08
N GLU A 17 -20.66 -21.91 29.33
CA GLU A 17 -20.86 -23.10 30.17
C GLU A 17 -19.75 -23.54 31.14
N SER A 18 -19.94 -23.13 32.38
CA SER A 18 -19.79 -24.04 33.52
C SER A 18 -20.92 -25.08 33.52
N ILE A 19 -20.77 -26.18 32.79
CA ILE A 19 -21.61 -27.38 32.94
C ILE A 19 -20.73 -28.58 33.34
N PRO A 20 -21.02 -29.25 34.47
CA PRO A 20 -20.35 -30.50 34.80
C PRO A 20 -20.76 -31.59 33.80
N LEU A 21 -19.77 -32.36 33.33
CA LEU A 21 -19.97 -33.58 32.55
C LEU A 21 -21.08 -34.41 33.20
N PHE A 22 -22.22 -34.60 32.52
CA PHE A 22 -22.91 -35.89 32.39
C PHE A 22 -24.25 -35.82 31.63
N ASP A 23 -24.78 -34.65 31.27
CA ASP A 23 -25.93 -34.55 30.36
C ASP A 23 -25.68 -33.49 29.28
N CYS A 24 -25.45 -33.95 28.05
CA CYS A 24 -25.37 -33.10 26.87
C CYS A 24 -26.80 -32.96 26.29
N PRO A 25 -27.39 -31.75 26.17
CA PRO A 25 -28.71 -31.61 25.56
C PRO A 25 -28.67 -32.05 24.09
N ALA A 26 -29.77 -32.61 23.59
CA ALA A 26 -29.91 -33.14 22.23
C ALA A 26 -29.73 -32.09 21.09
N GLU A 27 -29.52 -30.82 21.45
CA GLU A 27 -29.36 -29.68 20.53
C GLU A 27 -27.90 -29.20 20.39
N CYS A 28 -26.93 -29.84 21.06
CA CYS A 28 -25.52 -29.54 20.84
C CYS A 28 -25.07 -30.07 19.47
N PRO A 29 -24.59 -29.22 18.53
CA PRO A 29 -24.06 -29.69 17.26
C PRO A 29 -22.95 -30.73 17.49
N ARG A 30 -23.02 -31.88 16.80
CA ARG A 30 -22.03 -32.98 16.91
C ARG A 30 -20.58 -32.50 16.73
N ASP A 31 -20.39 -31.36 16.07
CA ASP A 31 -19.11 -30.72 15.80
C ASP A 31 -18.42 -30.18 17.06
N ILE A 32 -19.17 -29.87 18.12
CA ILE A 32 -18.66 -29.31 19.40
C ILE A 32 -18.00 -30.39 20.29
N CYS A 33 -18.63 -31.57 20.42
CA CYS A 33 -18.06 -32.68 21.21
C CYS A 33 -16.83 -33.31 20.54
N ASP A 34 -16.79 -33.31 19.20
CA ASP A 34 -15.68 -33.85 18.41
C ASP A 34 -14.46 -32.89 18.38
N PHE A 35 -14.63 -31.63 18.80
CA PHE A 35 -13.57 -30.62 18.87
C PHE A 35 -12.74 -30.68 20.18
N ARG A 36 -13.41 -30.82 21.34
CA ARG A 36 -12.72 -30.88 22.65
C ARG A 36 -11.79 -32.08 22.73
N SER A 37 -12.14 -33.20 22.07
CA SER A 37 -11.27 -34.37 21.92
C SER A 37 -10.07 -34.07 21.02
N ARG A 38 -10.25 -33.29 19.93
CA ARG A 38 -9.20 -32.96 18.95
C ARG A 38 -8.21 -31.89 19.42
N VAL A 39 -8.62 -30.85 20.15
CA VAL A 39 -7.67 -29.89 20.77
C VAL A 39 -6.95 -30.50 21.96
N SER A 40 -7.64 -31.29 22.78
CA SER A 40 -6.97 -32.02 23.87
C SER A 40 -6.01 -33.10 23.32
N ALA A 41 -6.29 -33.67 22.14
CA ALA A 41 -5.39 -34.59 21.45
C ALA A 41 -4.24 -33.89 20.69
N ARG A 42 -4.43 -32.66 20.21
CA ARG A 42 -3.44 -31.90 19.40
C ARG A 42 -2.53 -30.99 20.24
N TYR A 43 -2.98 -30.52 21.40
CA TYR A 43 -2.25 -29.66 22.35
C TYR A 43 -2.51 -30.10 23.80
N PRO A 44 -1.94 -31.22 24.26
CA PRO A 44 -2.08 -31.61 25.66
C PRO A 44 -1.48 -30.53 26.58
N GLY A 45 -2.33 -29.77 27.29
CA GLY A 45 -1.94 -28.79 28.31
C GLY A 45 -2.47 -27.36 28.17
N VAL A 46 -2.96 -26.94 27.00
CA VAL A 46 -3.46 -25.56 26.80
C VAL A 46 -4.96 -25.49 27.12
N THR A 47 -5.33 -24.72 28.14
CA THR A 47 -6.73 -24.41 28.49
C THR A 47 -6.96 -22.90 28.43
N ALA A 48 -7.80 -22.44 27.51
CA ALA A 48 -8.25 -21.04 27.47
C ALA A 48 -9.44 -20.87 28.43
N THR A 49 -9.45 -19.80 29.22
CA THR A 49 -10.56 -19.52 30.15
C THR A 49 -10.77 -18.01 30.24
N LEU A 50 -11.96 -17.52 29.90
CA LEU A 50 -12.32 -16.13 30.10
C LEU A 50 -12.57 -15.92 31.60
N ARG A 51 -11.83 -15.02 32.26
CA ARG A 51 -12.04 -14.69 33.68
C ARG A 51 -12.70 -13.32 33.80
N SER A 52 -13.94 -13.31 34.32
CA SER A 52 -14.59 -12.10 34.85
C SER A 52 -14.41 -12.04 36.38
N PRO A 53 -14.13 -10.87 36.99
CA PRO A 53 -14.14 -10.70 38.45
C PRO A 53 -15.55 -10.75 39.07
N LEU A 54 -16.61 -10.76 38.25
CA LEU A 54 -18.00 -10.72 38.69
C LEU A 54 -18.79 -11.85 38.01
N PHE A 55 -19.56 -12.57 38.82
CA PHE A 55 -20.34 -13.79 38.55
C PHE A 55 -21.02 -13.91 37.17
N SER A 56 -21.13 -15.17 36.72
CA SER A 56 -22.02 -15.73 35.68
C SER A 56 -22.33 -14.85 34.47
N LEU A 57 -21.72 -15.18 33.32
CA LEU A 57 -22.07 -14.62 32.03
C LEU A 57 -23.57 -14.81 31.73
N ASP A 58 -24.33 -13.72 31.80
CA ASP A 58 -25.60 -13.56 31.09
C ASP A 58 -25.27 -13.04 29.69
N CYS A 59 -25.41 -13.92 28.69
CA CYS A 59 -25.08 -13.64 27.28
C CYS A 59 -25.93 -12.52 26.66
N THR A 60 -26.95 -12.01 27.34
CA THR A 60 -27.77 -10.89 26.85
C THR A 60 -27.14 -9.50 27.09
N ARG A 61 -26.04 -9.40 27.85
CA ARG A 61 -25.39 -8.11 28.23
C ARG A 61 -23.93 -7.94 27.79
N LEU A 62 -23.42 -8.77 26.88
CA LEU A 62 -22.08 -8.59 26.28
C LEU A 62 -21.91 -7.24 25.54
N TYR A 63 -23.01 -6.57 25.20
CA TYR A 63 -23.03 -5.24 24.59
C TYR A 63 -22.66 -4.10 25.57
N ASP A 64 -22.89 -4.26 26.88
CA ASP A 64 -22.67 -3.18 27.87
C ASP A 64 -21.19 -3.02 28.29
N TYR A 65 -20.31 -3.99 27.98
CA TYR A 65 -18.91 -3.92 28.43
C TYR A 65 -18.01 -3.04 27.53
N ASN A 66 -18.48 -2.70 26.32
CA ASN A 66 -17.83 -1.70 25.46
C ASN A 66 -18.10 -0.25 25.94
N GLU A 67 -19.01 -0.03 26.89
CA GLU A 67 -19.44 1.33 27.28
C GLU A 67 -18.62 1.99 28.41
N LYS A 68 -17.56 1.38 28.95
CA LYS A 68 -16.92 1.94 30.17
C LYS A 68 -15.40 2.02 30.18
N GLY A 69 -14.75 2.28 29.03
CA GLY A 69 -13.35 2.73 29.00
C GLY A 69 -12.36 1.82 29.76
N ALA A 70 -12.71 0.54 29.96
CA ALA A 70 -11.85 -0.42 30.61
C ALA A 70 -10.81 -0.87 29.58
N ALA A 71 -9.54 -0.91 30.01
CA ALA A 71 -8.47 -1.26 29.11
C ALA A 71 -8.64 -2.69 28.59
N GLU A 72 -8.43 -2.84 27.28
CA GLU A 72 -8.35 -4.16 26.66
C GLU A 72 -7.03 -4.82 27.07
N LEU A 73 -7.15 -5.93 27.79
CA LEU A 73 -6.03 -6.58 28.45
C LEU A 73 -6.09 -8.08 28.24
N PHE A 74 -4.95 -8.67 27.94
CA PHE A 74 -4.77 -10.12 28.00
C PHE A 74 -3.52 -10.48 28.79
N SER A 75 -3.56 -11.64 29.42
CA SER A 75 -2.42 -12.20 30.13
C SER A 75 -2.26 -13.69 29.87
N PHE A 76 -1.02 -14.14 29.80
CA PHE A 76 -0.66 -15.54 29.61
C PHE A 76 0.18 -16.01 30.81
N ARG A 77 -0.34 -17.00 31.54
CA ARG A 77 0.25 -17.55 32.76
C ARG A 77 0.00 -19.04 32.89
N ASP A 78 1.06 -19.81 33.17
CA ASP A 78 0.99 -21.26 33.41
C ASP A 78 0.20 -22.02 32.31
N GLY A 79 0.40 -21.64 31.05
CA GLY A 79 -0.29 -22.24 29.90
C GLY A 79 -1.75 -21.80 29.70
N ARG A 80 -2.22 -20.82 30.48
CA ARG A 80 -3.58 -20.27 30.39
C ARG A 80 -3.55 -18.84 29.88
N LEU A 81 -4.39 -18.57 28.89
CA LEU A 81 -4.67 -17.22 28.39
C LEU A 81 -5.96 -16.71 29.05
N THR A 82 -5.89 -15.52 29.65
CA THR A 82 -7.02 -14.77 30.19
C THR A 82 -7.11 -13.40 29.50
N ALA A 83 -8.32 -12.88 29.28
CA ALA A 83 -8.53 -11.59 28.62
C ALA A 83 -9.80 -10.89 29.13
N THR A 84 -9.84 -9.56 29.01
CA THR A 84 -10.97 -8.71 29.44
C THR A 84 -12.05 -8.52 28.36
N SER A 85 -11.74 -8.80 27.10
CA SER A 85 -12.64 -8.65 25.95
C SER A 85 -12.36 -9.67 24.85
N ILE A 86 -13.25 -9.78 23.85
CA ILE A 86 -13.02 -10.64 22.68
C ILE A 86 -11.81 -10.16 21.85
N PRO A 87 -11.65 -8.86 21.53
CA PRO A 87 -10.47 -8.42 20.78
C PRO A 87 -9.15 -8.62 21.54
N ALA A 88 -9.16 -8.47 22.88
CA ALA A 88 -8.00 -8.81 23.71
C ALA A 88 -7.70 -10.31 23.70
N LEU A 89 -8.75 -11.16 23.72
CA LEU A 89 -8.59 -12.61 23.62
C LEU A 89 -7.99 -13.03 22.27
N THR A 90 -8.50 -12.50 21.16
CA THR A 90 -7.97 -12.83 19.82
C THR A 90 -6.54 -12.34 19.64
N ALA A 91 -6.21 -11.15 20.18
CA ALA A 91 -4.84 -10.66 20.23
C ALA A 91 -3.91 -11.57 21.04
N GLY A 92 -4.36 -12.01 22.21
CA GLY A 92 -3.63 -12.96 23.06
C GLY A 92 -3.37 -14.30 22.37
N VAL A 93 -4.33 -14.81 21.60
CA VAL A 93 -4.14 -16.00 20.76
C VAL A 93 -3.07 -15.76 19.70
N GLY A 94 -3.13 -14.63 18.98
CA GLY A 94 -2.11 -14.29 17.99
C GLY A 94 -0.72 -14.13 18.60
N TRP A 95 -0.63 -13.52 19.79
CA TRP A 95 0.60 -13.39 20.55
C TRP A 95 1.20 -14.76 20.89
N VAL A 96 0.39 -15.70 21.42
CA VAL A 96 0.85 -17.07 21.73
C VAL A 96 1.32 -17.81 20.48
N LEU A 97 0.56 -17.72 19.38
CA LEU A 97 0.93 -18.35 18.11
C LEU A 97 2.28 -17.84 17.61
N LYS A 98 2.47 -16.52 17.62
CA LYS A 98 3.70 -15.88 17.14
C LYS A 98 4.90 -16.12 18.05
N ARG A 99 4.74 -16.03 19.38
CA ARG A 99 5.85 -16.02 20.34
C ARG A 99 6.17 -17.40 20.92
N CYS A 100 5.15 -18.21 21.22
CA CYS A 100 5.33 -19.50 21.87
C CYS A 100 5.42 -20.65 20.88
N VAL A 101 4.58 -20.65 19.84
CA VAL A 101 4.59 -21.70 18.81
C VAL A 101 5.51 -21.32 17.65
N ALA A 102 5.77 -20.02 17.49
CA ALA A 102 6.44 -19.42 16.33
C ALA A 102 5.81 -19.92 15.02
N VAL A 103 4.47 -19.85 15.02
CA VAL A 103 3.60 -19.98 13.86
C VAL A 103 3.48 -18.59 13.24
N PRO A 104 3.84 -18.43 11.96
CA PRO A 104 3.63 -17.18 11.26
C PRO A 104 2.15 -16.78 11.23
N LEU A 105 1.78 -15.57 11.66
CA LEU A 105 0.39 -15.09 11.54
C LEU A 105 0.03 -14.81 10.08
N PRO A 106 -1.26 -14.93 9.67
CA PRO A 106 -1.72 -14.53 8.34
C PRO A 106 -1.25 -13.12 7.99
N SER A 107 -0.73 -12.94 6.78
CA SER A 107 -0.26 -11.65 6.28
C SER A 107 -1.46 -10.78 5.88
N LEU A 108 -1.35 -9.46 6.08
CA LEU A 108 -2.28 -8.50 5.50
C LEU A 108 -2.02 -8.28 4.00
N ALA A 109 -0.80 -8.60 3.57
CA ALA A 109 -0.26 -8.24 2.28
C ALA A 109 -0.36 -9.34 1.21
N SER A 110 -0.91 -10.48 1.57
CA SER A 110 -0.93 -11.64 0.69
C SER A 110 -2.03 -12.59 1.11
N ASP A 111 -2.71 -13.18 0.13
CA ASP A 111 -3.57 -14.36 0.33
C ASP A 111 -2.70 -15.60 0.60
N GLU A 112 -1.61 -15.45 1.38
CA GLU A 112 -0.72 -16.50 1.86
C GLU A 112 -1.56 -17.65 2.41
N ALA A 113 -1.26 -18.88 1.97
CA ALA A 113 -2.11 -20.02 2.25
C ALA A 113 -2.31 -20.16 3.76
N PRO A 114 -3.54 -20.43 4.25
CA PRO A 114 -3.74 -20.70 5.65
C PRO A 114 -2.83 -21.86 6.07
N ILE A 115 -2.17 -21.70 7.21
CA ILE A 115 -1.17 -22.67 7.67
C ILE A 115 -1.88 -24.00 7.95
N VAL A 116 -1.55 -25.00 7.13
CA VAL A 116 -1.81 -26.40 7.46
C VAL A 116 -0.69 -26.83 8.39
N ILE A 117 -0.98 -26.93 9.69
CA ILE A 117 -0.10 -27.63 10.62
C ILE A 117 -0.13 -29.10 10.18
N PRO A 118 0.95 -29.71 9.69
CA PRO A 118 0.95 -31.12 9.34
C PRO A 118 0.59 -31.93 10.60
N ASP A 119 -0.31 -32.89 10.44
CA ASP A 119 -0.58 -33.86 11.51
C ASP A 119 0.72 -34.66 11.76
N GLY A 120 1.38 -34.45 12.90
CA GLY A 120 2.41 -35.37 13.41
C GLY A 120 3.87 -34.90 13.42
N GLU A 121 4.23 -33.71 12.95
CA GLU A 121 5.59 -33.16 13.17
C GLU A 121 5.60 -32.11 14.30
N TRP A 122 5.31 -32.59 15.51
CA TRP A 122 5.79 -31.91 16.72
C TRP A 122 7.23 -32.33 16.94
N LEU A 123 8.08 -31.37 17.33
CA LEU A 123 9.50 -31.55 17.63
C LEU A 123 9.76 -32.92 18.29
N ALA A 124 10.46 -33.79 17.56
CA ALA A 124 10.99 -35.04 18.10
C ALA A 124 11.80 -34.73 19.37
N GLU A 125 11.68 -35.62 20.37
CA GLU A 125 12.42 -35.52 21.62
C GLU A 125 13.93 -35.29 21.39
N PRO A 126 14.58 -34.48 22.25
CA PRO A 126 15.99 -34.18 22.08
C PRO A 126 16.84 -35.43 22.33
N GLY A 127 17.42 -35.99 21.28
CA GLY A 127 18.59 -36.87 21.38
C GLY A 127 19.83 -36.06 21.76
N ASP A 128 20.58 -36.56 22.74
CA ASP A 128 21.70 -35.97 23.47
C ASP A 128 22.92 -35.50 22.65
N SER A 129 22.78 -34.51 21.76
CA SER A 129 23.93 -33.78 21.23
C SER A 129 23.57 -32.35 20.79
N ALA A 130 23.21 -31.48 21.74
CA ALA A 130 22.92 -30.07 21.50
C ALA A 130 24.13 -29.18 21.85
N GLY A 131 24.66 -28.47 20.85
CA GLY A 131 25.60 -27.35 21.01
C GLY A 131 24.90 -26.06 21.49
N PRO A 132 25.65 -25.03 21.89
CA PRO A 132 25.16 -23.99 22.80
C PRO A 132 24.63 -22.76 22.05
N PHE A 133 23.36 -22.74 21.65
CA PHE A 133 22.71 -21.47 21.24
C PHE A 133 21.23 -21.43 21.62
N HIS A 134 20.96 -20.78 22.75
CA HIS A 134 19.64 -20.48 23.28
C HIS A 134 19.04 -19.24 22.56
N SER A 135 17.99 -19.42 21.78
CA SER A 135 16.96 -18.37 21.65
C SER A 135 16.07 -18.48 22.88
N THR A 136 16.21 -17.58 23.84
CA THR A 136 15.63 -17.74 25.17
C THR A 136 14.10 -17.78 25.15
N ASP A 137 13.38 -17.01 24.34
CA ASP A 137 11.94 -16.82 24.60
C ASP A 137 10.99 -17.93 24.08
N SER A 138 11.25 -18.51 22.91
CA SER A 138 10.34 -19.53 22.34
C SER A 138 10.53 -20.92 22.96
N ASN A 139 11.76 -21.27 23.36
CA ASN A 139 12.02 -22.49 24.13
C ASN A 139 11.55 -22.37 25.58
N LEU A 140 11.57 -21.18 26.20
CA LEU A 140 11.04 -20.97 27.56
C LEU A 140 9.52 -21.12 27.61
N CYS A 141 8.76 -20.65 26.62
CA CYS A 141 7.29 -20.77 26.63
C CYS A 141 6.78 -22.22 26.52
N LEU A 142 7.44 -23.08 25.74
CA LEU A 142 7.09 -24.52 25.64
C LEU A 142 7.70 -25.37 26.76
N GLN A 143 8.91 -25.08 27.23
CA GLN A 143 9.50 -25.77 28.39
C GLN A 143 8.75 -25.45 29.69
N SER A 144 8.20 -24.25 29.85
CA SER A 144 7.36 -23.87 31.01
C SER A 144 5.97 -24.52 30.99
N LEU A 145 5.39 -24.81 29.81
CA LEU A 145 4.18 -25.63 29.69
C LEU A 145 4.39 -27.06 30.23
N GLN A 146 5.62 -27.57 30.19
CA GLN A 146 5.96 -28.93 30.59
C GLN A 146 6.67 -29.03 31.95
N GLY A 147 7.19 -27.93 32.52
CA GLY A 147 7.80 -27.99 33.85
C GLY A 147 8.35 -26.68 34.38
N SER A 148 7.58 -25.99 35.22
CA SER A 148 8.14 -25.16 36.29
C SER A 148 7.15 -24.97 37.44
N GLY A 149 7.13 -25.95 38.35
CA GLY A 149 6.69 -25.67 39.70
C GLY A 149 7.62 -24.62 40.32
N LYS A 150 7.04 -23.47 40.71
CA LYS A 150 7.48 -22.54 41.77
C LYS A 150 7.96 -21.12 41.40
N ASN A 151 7.87 -20.63 40.16
CA ASN A 151 7.83 -19.19 39.85
C ASN A 151 7.27 -19.01 38.43
N GLY A 152 5.96 -18.78 38.30
CA GLY A 152 5.25 -18.77 37.02
C GLY A 152 5.69 -17.62 36.10
N PHE A 153 5.81 -17.90 34.80
CA PHE A 153 5.99 -16.91 33.75
C PHE A 153 4.64 -16.16 33.58
N GLU A 154 4.63 -14.84 33.72
CA GLU A 154 3.43 -14.00 33.61
C GLU A 154 3.70 -12.89 32.60
N HIS A 155 2.99 -12.92 31.48
CA HIS A 155 2.93 -11.82 30.52
C HIS A 155 1.58 -11.15 30.64
N GLU A 156 1.58 -9.83 30.78
CA GLU A 156 0.38 -8.99 30.79
C GLU A 156 0.56 -7.91 29.73
N HIS A 157 -0.46 -7.75 28.89
CA HIS A 157 -0.46 -6.84 27.76
C HIS A 157 -1.74 -6.03 27.79
N GLU A 158 -1.60 -4.72 27.81
CA GLU A 158 -2.69 -3.75 27.78
C GLU A 158 -2.59 -2.95 26.47
N ALA A 159 -3.71 -2.75 25.80
CA ALA A 159 -3.77 -1.91 24.60
C ALA A 159 -3.61 -0.43 24.97
N ALA A 160 -2.69 0.27 24.32
CA ALA A 160 -2.40 1.67 24.62
C ALA A 160 -3.56 2.64 24.30
N VAL A 161 -4.46 2.26 23.38
CA VAL A 161 -5.58 3.08 22.92
C VAL A 161 -6.81 2.19 22.62
N PRO A 162 -8.04 2.72 22.78
CA PRO A 162 -9.25 1.92 22.62
C PRO A 162 -9.60 1.59 21.17
N LEU A 163 -9.30 2.47 20.20
CA LEU A 163 -9.66 2.25 18.79
C LEU A 163 -8.47 1.83 17.94
N ARG A 164 -8.67 0.81 17.09
CA ARG A 164 -7.68 0.34 16.13
C ARG A 164 -8.30 0.27 14.73
N VAL A 165 -8.14 1.36 13.99
CA VAL A 165 -8.91 1.67 12.77
C VAL A 165 -8.27 1.09 11.52
N PHE A 166 -9.00 0.24 10.80
CA PHE A 166 -8.55 -0.36 9.54
C PHE A 166 -9.64 -0.20 8.46
N ALA A 167 -9.49 0.43 7.30
CA ALA A 167 -8.30 0.91 6.62
C ALA A 167 -8.52 2.30 5.99
N ASN A 168 -8.19 2.46 4.71
CA ASN A 168 -8.53 3.62 3.88
C ASN A 168 -9.78 3.34 3.03
N HIS A 169 -10.49 4.39 2.60
CA HIS A 169 -11.54 4.27 1.57
C HIS A 169 -11.00 3.66 0.27
N CYS A 170 -9.76 3.99 -0.10
CA CYS A 170 -9.10 3.50 -1.31
C CYS A 170 -8.92 1.97 -1.35
N VAL A 171 -8.87 1.28 -0.20
CA VAL A 171 -8.74 -0.19 -0.14
C VAL A 171 -9.89 -0.89 -0.86
N PHE A 172 -11.09 -0.32 -0.81
CA PHE A 172 -12.28 -0.84 -1.48
C PHE A 172 -12.22 -0.75 -3.02
N SER A 173 -11.24 -0.05 -3.56
CA SER A 173 -10.98 0.06 -5.00
C SER A 173 -9.67 -0.62 -5.41
N TYR A 174 -8.56 -0.41 -4.69
CA TYR A 174 -7.25 -0.93 -5.12
C TYR A 174 -6.95 -2.35 -4.66
N SER A 175 -7.63 -2.87 -3.65
CA SER A 175 -7.40 -4.23 -3.15
C SER A 175 -8.66 -5.08 -3.10
N MET A 176 -9.80 -4.49 -2.74
CA MET A 176 -11.01 -5.23 -2.39
C MET A 176 -12.26 -4.94 -3.25
N PRO A 177 -12.21 -4.40 -4.49
CA PRO A 177 -13.44 -4.13 -5.24
C PRO A 177 -14.18 -5.42 -5.64
N PHE A 178 -13.46 -6.55 -5.66
CA PHE A 178 -13.98 -7.88 -5.98
C PHE A 178 -13.65 -8.90 -4.87
N ALA A 179 -13.53 -8.45 -3.62
CA ALA A 179 -13.29 -9.34 -2.49
C ALA A 179 -14.54 -10.14 -2.14
N THR A 180 -14.39 -11.47 -2.06
CA THR A 180 -15.45 -12.39 -1.66
C THR A 180 -15.63 -12.42 -0.14
N ALA A 181 -16.68 -13.08 0.35
CA ALA A 181 -16.89 -13.34 1.78
C ALA A 181 -15.67 -14.01 2.42
N GLN A 182 -15.05 -14.97 1.73
CA GLN A 182 -13.86 -15.63 2.23
C GLN A 182 -12.65 -14.70 2.32
N ASP A 183 -12.45 -13.83 1.33
CA ASP A 183 -11.37 -12.82 1.35
C ASP A 183 -11.53 -11.90 2.57
N TRP A 184 -12.77 -11.42 2.82
CA TRP A 184 -13.09 -10.60 3.98
C TRP A 184 -12.90 -11.33 5.31
N PHE A 185 -13.33 -12.58 5.43
CA PHE A 185 -13.15 -13.35 6.66
C PHE A 185 -11.67 -13.60 6.97
N ASN A 186 -10.86 -13.89 5.96
CA ASN A 186 -9.42 -14.03 6.13
C ASN A 186 -8.78 -12.73 6.64
N LEU A 187 -9.20 -11.59 6.09
CA LEU A 187 -8.71 -10.28 6.50
C LEU A 187 -9.12 -9.93 7.93
N LEU A 188 -10.40 -10.10 8.27
CA LEU A 188 -10.91 -9.85 9.62
C LEU A 188 -10.20 -10.72 10.65
N ASP A 189 -9.95 -11.99 10.34
CA ASP A 189 -9.21 -12.89 11.22
C ASP A 189 -7.75 -12.44 11.38
N ALA A 190 -7.10 -12.01 10.29
CA ALA A 190 -5.72 -11.53 10.31
C ALA A 190 -5.55 -10.29 11.21
N ILE A 191 -6.48 -9.32 11.13
CA ILE A 191 -6.43 -8.10 11.94
C ILE A 191 -6.87 -8.40 13.41
N ALA A 192 -7.84 -9.31 13.62
CA ALA A 192 -8.30 -9.71 14.95
C ALA A 192 -7.20 -10.40 15.78
N LEU A 193 -6.38 -11.24 15.14
CA LEU A 193 -5.23 -11.90 15.78
C LEU A 193 -4.16 -10.91 16.25
N ARG A 194 -4.23 -9.66 15.81
CA ARG A 194 -3.34 -8.56 16.25
C ARG A 194 -4.07 -7.56 17.14
N GLY A 195 -5.34 -7.83 17.45
CA GLY A 195 -6.18 -7.01 18.30
C GLY A 195 -6.73 -5.78 17.62
N TRP A 196 -6.90 -5.74 16.29
CA TRP A 196 -7.55 -4.60 15.62
C TRP A 196 -9.06 -4.74 15.67
N ASN A 197 -9.78 -3.65 15.96
CA ASN A 197 -11.19 -3.73 16.35
C ASN A 197 -12.12 -2.73 15.66
N ALA A 198 -11.65 -1.81 14.82
CA ALA A 198 -12.53 -0.81 14.19
C ALA A 198 -12.39 -0.82 12.67
N PRO A 199 -12.87 -1.87 11.97
CA PRO A 199 -12.77 -1.92 10.52
C PRO A 199 -13.77 -0.96 9.84
N LEU A 200 -13.36 -0.17 8.86
CA LEU A 200 -14.28 0.50 7.95
C LEU A 200 -15.03 -0.54 7.12
N MET A 201 -16.32 -0.31 6.92
CA MET A 201 -17.23 -1.30 6.34
C MET A 201 -18.15 -0.68 5.28
N PHE A 202 -17.60 -0.36 4.11
CA PHE A 202 -18.35 0.21 2.99
C PHE A 202 -19.03 -0.83 2.07
N VAL A 203 -18.96 -2.13 2.42
CA VAL A 203 -19.53 -3.20 1.60
C VAL A 203 -21.05 -3.05 1.50
N GLY A 204 -21.56 -2.93 0.26
CA GLY A 204 -22.99 -2.71 0.00
C GLY A 204 -23.47 -1.26 0.17
N ALA A 205 -22.59 -0.28 0.42
CA ALA A 205 -22.97 1.12 0.55
C ALA A 205 -23.74 1.65 -0.68
N GLU A 206 -23.32 1.27 -1.90
CA GLU A 206 -24.01 1.66 -3.14
C GLU A 206 -25.42 1.08 -3.21
N ALA A 207 -25.65 -0.14 -2.71
CA ALA A 207 -26.97 -0.78 -2.72
C ALA A 207 -27.95 -0.07 -1.78
N LEU A 208 -27.48 0.31 -0.58
CA LEU A 208 -28.25 1.11 0.36
C LEU A 208 -28.63 2.48 -0.24
N GLN A 209 -27.65 3.17 -0.82
CA GLN A 209 -27.87 4.47 -1.44
C GLN A 209 -28.78 4.37 -2.67
N TYR A 210 -28.63 3.32 -3.48
CA TYR A 210 -29.50 3.04 -4.62
C TYR A 210 -30.94 2.86 -4.15
N ARG A 211 -31.17 2.03 -3.12
CA ARG A 211 -32.50 1.78 -2.55
C ARG A 211 -33.17 3.06 -2.09
N VAL A 212 -32.46 3.90 -1.33
CA VAL A 212 -32.98 5.20 -0.86
C VAL A 212 -33.49 6.04 -2.02
N PHE A 213 -32.68 6.21 -3.06
CA PHE A 213 -33.07 7.05 -4.20
C PHE A 213 -34.16 6.42 -5.08
N ALA A 214 -34.16 5.09 -5.23
CA ALA A 214 -35.22 4.37 -5.94
C ALA A 214 -36.57 4.52 -5.21
N GLU A 215 -36.60 4.37 -3.89
CA GLU A 215 -37.80 4.56 -3.05
C GLU A 215 -38.27 6.02 -3.03
N MET A 216 -37.37 6.99 -3.23
CA MET A 216 -37.72 8.39 -3.46
C MET A 216 -38.30 8.65 -4.86
N GLY A 217 -38.29 7.65 -5.75
CA GLY A 217 -38.91 7.71 -7.07
C GLY A 217 -37.95 8.01 -8.22
N LEU A 218 -36.62 7.86 -8.03
CA LEU A 218 -35.67 7.90 -9.15
C LEU A 218 -35.79 6.62 -9.99
N THR A 219 -35.69 6.78 -11.30
CA THR A 219 -35.72 5.68 -12.26
C THR A 219 -34.37 5.00 -12.35
N ARG A 220 -34.36 3.76 -12.83
CA ARG A 220 -33.14 2.98 -13.11
C ARG A 220 -32.10 3.78 -13.92
N LYS A 221 -32.53 4.38 -15.03
CA LYS A 221 -31.68 5.18 -15.93
C LYS A 221 -31.07 6.41 -15.24
N GLU A 222 -31.80 7.04 -14.32
CA GLU A 222 -31.30 8.19 -13.55
C GLU A 222 -30.23 7.76 -12.53
N LEU A 223 -30.35 6.57 -11.95
CA LEU A 223 -29.37 6.02 -11.01
C LEU A 223 -28.13 5.47 -11.72
N ASP A 224 -28.31 4.88 -12.91
CA ASP A 224 -27.20 4.41 -13.76
C ASP A 224 -26.24 5.54 -14.17
N ALA A 225 -26.72 6.79 -14.20
CA ALA A 225 -25.92 7.99 -14.47
C ALA A 225 -25.22 8.56 -13.23
N PHE A 226 -25.34 7.90 -12.08
CA PHE A 226 -24.75 8.32 -10.81
C PHE A 226 -23.68 7.34 -10.32
N PHE A 227 -24.00 6.04 -10.26
CA PHE A 227 -23.09 5.05 -9.67
C PHE A 227 -21.93 4.65 -10.60
N ALA A 228 -20.72 4.75 -10.06
CA ALA A 228 -19.46 4.29 -10.62
C ALA A 228 -19.33 2.77 -10.46
N GLY A 229 -18.46 2.19 -11.28
CA GLY A 229 -18.13 0.77 -11.23
C GLY A 229 -17.39 0.38 -9.95
N PRO A 230 -17.32 -0.92 -9.62
CA PRO A 230 -16.73 -1.40 -8.36
C PRO A 230 -15.29 -0.91 -8.13
N ALA A 231 -14.49 -0.94 -9.21
CA ALA A 231 -13.09 -0.50 -9.19
C ALA A 231 -12.91 0.99 -8.82
N PHE A 232 -13.94 1.83 -8.99
CA PHE A 232 -13.87 3.29 -8.78
C PHE A 232 -14.76 3.79 -7.63
N SER A 233 -15.36 2.88 -6.86
CA SER A 233 -16.34 3.20 -5.82
C SER A 233 -15.78 4.08 -4.69
N ALA A 234 -14.50 3.95 -4.32
CA ALA A 234 -13.87 4.79 -3.31
C ALA A 234 -13.98 6.29 -3.64
N TRP A 235 -13.61 6.68 -4.87
CA TRP A 235 -13.65 8.07 -5.31
C TRP A 235 -15.07 8.60 -5.53
N GLN A 236 -16.03 7.73 -5.82
CA GLN A 236 -17.43 8.16 -5.80
C GLN A 236 -17.90 8.50 -4.39
N ARG A 237 -17.62 7.64 -3.40
CA ARG A 237 -18.07 7.84 -2.01
C ARG A 237 -17.52 9.14 -1.43
N MET A 238 -16.28 9.45 -1.79
CA MET A 238 -15.61 10.71 -1.46
C MET A 238 -16.03 11.90 -2.35
N GLY A 239 -16.88 11.67 -3.36
CA GLY A 239 -17.50 12.68 -4.23
C GLY A 239 -16.67 13.18 -5.40
N ASN A 240 -15.51 12.58 -5.63
CA ASN A 240 -14.54 12.98 -6.64
C ASN A 240 -15.00 12.67 -8.07
N LEU A 241 -15.78 11.60 -8.26
CA LEU A 241 -16.33 11.20 -9.55
C LEU A 241 -17.76 10.66 -9.44
N ARG A 242 -18.40 10.44 -10.58
CA ARG A 242 -19.69 9.75 -10.73
C ARG A 242 -19.70 8.92 -12.00
N ALA A 243 -20.59 7.92 -12.08
CA ALA A 243 -20.92 7.10 -13.25
C ALA A 243 -19.78 6.27 -13.89
N TYR A 244 -18.51 6.61 -13.64
CA TYR A 244 -17.39 6.02 -14.35
C TYR A 244 -17.23 4.53 -14.03
N GLY A 245 -17.17 3.69 -15.07
CA GLY A 245 -17.12 2.24 -14.94
C GLY A 245 -18.46 1.58 -14.57
N GLY A 246 -19.55 2.35 -14.44
CA GLY A 246 -20.91 1.85 -14.34
C GLY A 246 -21.55 1.58 -15.72
N PRO A 247 -22.85 1.24 -15.78
CA PRO A 247 -23.78 1.08 -14.64
C PRO A 247 -23.56 -0.20 -13.84
N LEU A 248 -24.01 -0.21 -12.58
CA LEU A 248 -23.93 -1.38 -11.71
C LEU A 248 -25.11 -2.35 -11.96
N PRO A 249 -24.87 -3.65 -12.24
CA PRO A 249 -25.94 -4.64 -12.35
C PRO A 249 -26.75 -4.77 -11.06
N ALA A 250 -28.04 -5.11 -11.19
CA ALA A 250 -28.90 -5.32 -10.02
C ALA A 250 -28.41 -6.48 -9.14
N ARG A 251 -28.03 -7.60 -9.76
CA ARG A 251 -27.45 -8.75 -9.09
C ARG A 251 -26.17 -8.38 -8.33
N TRP A 252 -25.33 -7.52 -8.90
CA TRP A 252 -24.12 -7.04 -8.20
C TRP A 252 -24.46 -6.25 -6.94
N LEU A 253 -25.38 -5.28 -7.02
CA LEU A 253 -25.80 -4.49 -5.86
C LEU A 253 -26.38 -5.38 -4.75
N LEU A 254 -27.19 -6.36 -5.12
CA LEU A 254 -27.80 -7.31 -4.17
C LEU A 254 -26.76 -8.28 -3.58
N SER A 255 -25.78 -8.74 -4.38
CA SER A 255 -24.65 -9.52 -3.88
C SER A 255 -23.80 -8.75 -2.88
N GLN A 256 -23.54 -7.46 -3.13
CA GLN A 256 -22.81 -6.60 -2.20
C GLN A 256 -23.60 -6.36 -0.90
N LEU A 257 -24.93 -6.25 -0.98
CA LEU A 257 -25.80 -6.13 0.21
C LEU A 257 -25.75 -7.40 1.07
N SER A 258 -25.84 -8.58 0.45
CA SER A 258 -25.65 -9.87 1.14
C SER A 258 -24.25 -9.98 1.75
N LEU A 259 -23.22 -9.57 1.01
CA LEU A 259 -21.84 -9.62 1.48
C LEU A 259 -21.64 -8.71 2.70
N GLY A 260 -22.17 -7.49 2.67
CA GLY A 260 -22.12 -6.56 3.80
C GLY A 260 -22.72 -7.15 5.07
N LYS A 261 -23.88 -7.82 4.98
CA LYS A 261 -24.48 -8.54 6.12
C LYS A 261 -23.57 -9.64 6.66
N ALA A 262 -22.96 -10.44 5.78
CA ALA A 262 -22.08 -11.53 6.18
C ALA A 262 -20.81 -11.03 6.89
N VAL A 263 -20.18 -10.00 6.33
CA VAL A 263 -18.94 -9.41 6.85
C VAL A 263 -19.18 -8.69 8.18
N LEU A 264 -20.27 -7.93 8.30
CA LEU A 264 -20.65 -7.27 9.57
C LEU A 264 -20.93 -8.27 10.68
N ARG A 265 -21.65 -9.37 10.39
CA ARG A 265 -21.86 -10.45 11.36
C ARG A 265 -20.53 -11.04 11.83
N ARG A 266 -19.56 -11.25 10.92
CA ARG A 266 -18.22 -11.75 11.29
C ARG A 266 -17.45 -10.75 12.15
N ALA A 267 -17.42 -9.47 11.77
CA ALA A 267 -16.71 -8.44 12.51
C ALA A 267 -17.26 -8.28 13.93
N ARG A 268 -18.59 -8.23 14.10
CA ARG A 268 -19.22 -8.16 15.43
C ARG A 268 -19.02 -9.41 16.27
N ALA A 269 -19.02 -10.60 15.65
CA ALA A 269 -18.67 -11.85 16.34
C ALA A 269 -17.22 -11.88 16.85
N LEU A 270 -16.33 -11.10 16.22
CA LEU A 270 -14.96 -10.86 16.64
C LEU A 270 -14.83 -9.76 17.71
N GLY A 271 -15.95 -9.19 18.19
CA GLY A 271 -15.96 -8.08 19.14
C GLY A 271 -15.48 -6.76 18.55
N MET A 272 -15.46 -6.62 17.23
CA MET A 272 -15.11 -5.38 16.56
C MET A 272 -16.28 -4.39 16.58
N THR A 273 -15.97 -3.10 16.45
CA THR A 273 -16.87 -1.96 16.28
C THR A 273 -16.72 -1.41 14.85
N PRO A 274 -17.41 -1.99 13.84
CA PRO A 274 -17.33 -1.53 12.45
C PRO A 274 -17.67 -0.04 12.29
N ILE A 275 -16.93 0.63 11.41
CA ILE A 275 -17.21 2.02 11.01
C ILE A 275 -18.05 1.98 9.74
N LEU A 276 -19.34 2.30 9.87
CA LEU A 276 -20.34 2.23 8.81
C LEU A 276 -20.26 3.44 7.86
N PRO A 277 -20.74 3.34 6.62
CA PRO A 277 -20.75 4.47 5.70
C PRO A 277 -21.71 5.56 6.17
N GLY A 278 -21.30 6.82 6.03
CA GLY A 278 -22.10 7.99 6.32
C GLY A 278 -22.49 8.77 5.06
N PHE A 279 -23.57 9.53 5.15
CA PHE A 279 -24.04 10.44 4.12
C PHE A 279 -23.26 11.76 4.14
N SER A 280 -22.48 12.01 3.09
CA SER A 280 -21.64 13.21 2.94
C SER A 280 -22.25 14.30 2.05
N GLY A 281 -23.48 14.09 1.55
CA GLY A 281 -24.22 15.07 0.73
C GLY A 281 -24.28 14.78 -0.77
N PHE A 282 -23.53 13.80 -1.27
CA PHE A 282 -23.53 13.46 -2.69
C PHE A 282 -24.81 12.73 -3.13
N VAL A 283 -25.40 13.19 -4.24
CA VAL A 283 -26.71 12.74 -4.74
C VAL A 283 -26.73 12.68 -6.27
N PRO A 284 -27.65 11.92 -6.90
CA PRO A 284 -27.89 11.98 -8.33
C PRO A 284 -28.41 13.35 -8.76
N ASP A 285 -28.00 13.82 -9.93
CA ASP A 285 -28.49 15.09 -10.53
C ASP A 285 -30.01 15.10 -10.69
N ALA A 286 -30.57 13.93 -11.02
CA ALA A 286 -31.99 13.69 -11.20
C ALA A 286 -32.82 13.92 -9.93
N LEU A 287 -32.21 14.02 -8.76
CA LEU A 287 -32.93 14.31 -7.52
C LEU A 287 -33.65 15.68 -7.59
N ARG A 288 -33.21 16.62 -8.43
CA ARG A 288 -33.95 17.87 -8.73
C ARG A 288 -35.37 17.63 -9.24
N ARG A 289 -35.65 16.48 -9.86
CA ARG A 289 -37.02 16.13 -10.29
C ARG A 289 -37.93 15.84 -9.10
N ILE A 290 -37.39 15.25 -8.05
CA ILE A 290 -38.13 14.91 -6.83
C ILE A 290 -38.17 16.08 -5.85
N LEU A 291 -37.05 16.81 -5.74
CA LEU A 291 -36.86 17.96 -4.87
C LEU A 291 -36.49 19.20 -5.71
N PRO A 292 -37.47 19.83 -6.40
CA PRO A 292 -37.20 20.93 -7.35
C PRO A 292 -36.64 22.19 -6.70
N ASP A 293 -36.96 22.42 -5.43
CA ASP A 293 -36.51 23.58 -4.67
C ASP A 293 -35.17 23.34 -3.94
N ALA A 294 -34.65 22.09 -3.96
CA ALA A 294 -33.40 21.78 -3.29
C ALA A 294 -32.21 22.35 -4.07
N ASN A 295 -31.34 23.08 -3.36
CA ASN A 295 -30.09 23.58 -3.94
C ASN A 295 -29.06 22.45 -4.10
N ILE A 296 -29.06 21.84 -5.27
CA ILE A 296 -28.09 20.83 -5.69
C ILE A 296 -27.00 21.50 -6.52
N VAL A 297 -25.77 21.48 -6.01
CA VAL A 297 -24.60 22.13 -6.63
C VAL A 297 -23.61 21.09 -7.18
N PRO A 298 -22.82 21.42 -8.21
CA PRO A 298 -21.63 20.63 -8.53
C PRO A 298 -20.64 20.65 -7.36
N SER A 299 -20.00 19.50 -7.09
CA SER A 299 -18.74 19.47 -6.36
C SER A 299 -17.65 20.16 -7.17
N SER A 300 -16.57 20.54 -6.49
CA SER A 300 -15.40 21.09 -7.18
C SER A 300 -14.82 20.07 -8.15
N GLN A 301 -14.27 20.56 -9.26
CA GLN A 301 -13.57 19.72 -10.21
C GLN A 301 -12.39 19.06 -9.48
N TRP A 302 -12.52 17.76 -9.25
CA TRP A 302 -11.40 16.94 -8.86
C TRP A 302 -10.61 16.65 -10.13
N TRP A 303 -9.27 16.79 -10.06
CA TRP A 303 -8.34 16.61 -11.17
C TRP A 303 -8.67 17.48 -12.42
N GLU A 304 -7.99 17.32 -13.57
CA GLU A 304 -8.16 18.20 -14.76
C GLU A 304 -9.10 17.62 -15.86
N THR A 305 -10.05 16.71 -15.54
CA THR A 305 -10.96 16.19 -16.60
C THR A 305 -11.86 17.27 -17.14
N THR A 306 -11.99 17.32 -18.45
CA THR A 306 -13.02 18.10 -19.13
C THR A 306 -14.30 17.29 -19.38
N ASN A 307 -14.32 16.01 -18.99
CA ASN A 307 -15.47 15.13 -19.19
C ASN A 307 -16.51 15.30 -18.08
N GLU A 308 -17.52 16.13 -18.36
CA GLU A 308 -18.66 16.42 -17.47
C GLU A 308 -19.56 15.20 -17.16
N THR A 309 -19.35 14.05 -17.81
CA THR A 309 -20.12 12.83 -17.50
C THR A 309 -19.53 12.07 -16.32
N ILE A 310 -18.22 12.20 -16.06
CA ILE A 310 -17.52 11.53 -14.96
C ILE A 310 -17.13 12.50 -13.83
N CYS A 311 -16.95 13.79 -14.16
CA CYS A 311 -17.01 14.90 -13.22
C CYS A 311 -18.42 15.52 -13.24
N CYS A 312 -18.71 16.60 -12.54
CA CYS A 312 -18.35 16.76 -11.15
C CYS A 312 -19.58 16.32 -10.38
N ASN A 313 -19.37 15.58 -9.29
CA ASN A 313 -20.49 14.94 -8.60
C ASN A 313 -21.50 15.99 -8.13
N ARG A 314 -22.77 15.62 -7.95
CA ARG A 314 -23.77 16.54 -7.44
C ARG A 314 -23.89 16.38 -5.94
N MET A 315 -24.00 17.50 -5.26
CA MET A 315 -24.04 17.58 -3.82
C MET A 315 -25.21 18.46 -3.40
N LEU A 316 -26.00 18.02 -2.42
CA LEU A 316 -26.90 18.91 -1.71
C LEU A 316 -26.07 19.95 -0.97
N ALA A 317 -26.36 21.23 -1.15
CA ALA A 317 -25.69 22.26 -0.37
C ALA A 317 -25.88 21.96 1.13
N PRO A 318 -24.81 21.93 1.95
CA PRO A 318 -24.89 21.45 3.33
C PRO A 318 -25.94 22.18 4.19
N THR A 319 -26.22 23.45 3.89
CA THR A 319 -27.16 24.28 4.66
C THR A 319 -28.64 24.11 4.26
N GLU A 320 -28.96 23.24 3.30
CA GLU A 320 -30.33 23.04 2.81
C GLU A 320 -31.13 22.03 3.66
N PRO A 321 -32.43 22.25 3.90
CA PRO A 321 -33.29 21.28 4.60
C PRO A 321 -33.31 19.89 3.95
N ALA A 322 -33.16 19.83 2.62
CA ALA A 322 -33.10 18.58 1.87
C ALA A 322 -31.91 17.68 2.26
N PHE A 323 -30.80 18.27 2.74
CA PHE A 323 -29.63 17.50 3.20
C PHE A 323 -30.02 16.58 4.37
N ALA A 324 -30.66 17.16 5.40
CA ALA A 324 -31.13 16.42 6.57
C ALA A 324 -32.21 15.40 6.20
N GLN A 325 -33.12 15.74 5.28
CA GLN A 325 -34.18 14.84 4.83
C GLN A 325 -33.62 13.58 4.15
N VAL A 326 -32.69 13.75 3.21
CA VAL A 326 -32.08 12.62 2.49
C VAL A 326 -31.14 11.84 3.41
N GLY A 327 -30.32 12.53 4.20
CA GLY A 327 -29.43 11.90 5.17
C GLY A 327 -30.18 11.03 6.18
N ARG A 328 -31.31 11.52 6.72
CA ARG A 328 -32.14 10.74 7.65
C ARG A 328 -32.66 9.45 7.00
N ARG A 329 -33.18 9.51 5.77
CA ARG A 329 -33.63 8.31 5.04
C ARG A 329 -32.50 7.32 4.82
N TYR A 330 -31.30 7.83 4.52
CA TYR A 330 -30.11 7.00 4.36
C TYR A 330 -29.77 6.25 5.65
N TYR A 331 -29.67 6.95 6.79
CA TYR A 331 -29.36 6.30 8.07
C TYR A 331 -30.48 5.37 8.56
N GLU A 332 -31.76 5.73 8.39
CA GLU A 332 -32.88 4.83 8.69
C GLU A 332 -32.78 3.52 7.90
N THR A 333 -32.44 3.61 6.60
CA THR A 333 -32.26 2.44 5.74
C THR A 333 -31.03 1.62 6.15
N LEU A 334 -29.90 2.29 6.40
CA LEU A 334 -28.65 1.65 6.79
C LEU A 334 -28.78 0.92 8.14
N VAL A 335 -29.32 1.57 9.16
CA VAL A 335 -29.50 0.99 10.49
C VAL A 335 -30.52 -0.14 10.47
N ALA A 336 -31.60 -0.03 9.68
CA ALA A 336 -32.55 -1.13 9.51
C ALA A 336 -31.92 -2.36 8.84
N GLU A 337 -31.00 -2.15 7.89
CA GLU A 337 -30.41 -3.24 7.11
C GLU A 337 -29.23 -3.91 7.82
N TYR A 338 -28.40 -3.11 8.49
CA TYR A 338 -27.10 -3.49 9.04
C TYR A 338 -26.98 -3.33 10.55
N GLY A 339 -27.92 -2.69 11.25
CA GLY A 339 -27.71 -2.24 12.63
C GLY A 339 -26.65 -1.14 12.71
N THR A 340 -26.22 -0.80 13.93
CA THR A 340 -25.20 0.22 14.18
C THR A 340 -24.22 -0.21 15.27
N ASP A 341 -23.00 0.34 15.18
CA ASP A 341 -21.96 0.31 16.21
C ASP A 341 -21.51 1.75 16.55
N HIS A 342 -22.38 2.72 16.26
CA HIS A 342 -22.29 4.16 16.52
C HIS A 342 -21.18 4.93 15.79
N LEU A 343 -20.29 4.26 15.05
CA LEU A 343 -19.24 4.90 14.25
C LEU A 343 -19.64 5.01 12.77
N TYR A 344 -19.60 6.22 12.23
CA TYR A 344 -19.94 6.50 10.82
C TYR A 344 -18.85 7.30 10.12
N SER A 345 -18.46 6.92 8.90
CA SER A 345 -17.47 7.64 8.10
C SER A 345 -18.09 8.35 6.90
N ALA A 346 -17.93 9.68 6.85
CA ALA A 346 -18.39 10.55 5.78
C ALA A 346 -17.35 11.63 5.47
N ASP A 347 -17.08 11.91 4.21
CA ASP A 347 -16.11 12.92 3.78
C ASP A 347 -16.68 13.76 2.63
N THR A 348 -16.96 15.05 2.90
CA THR A 348 -17.61 15.95 1.92
C THR A 348 -16.60 16.65 0.99
N PHE A 349 -15.39 16.89 1.48
CA PHE A 349 -14.40 17.76 0.82
C PHE A 349 -13.04 17.08 0.60
N ASN A 350 -13.04 15.74 0.47
CA ASN A 350 -11.80 15.00 0.24
C ASN A 350 -11.22 15.37 -1.13
N GLU A 351 -10.03 15.99 -1.13
CA GLU A 351 -9.35 16.52 -2.33
C GLU A 351 -10.19 17.50 -3.17
N MET A 352 -11.22 18.08 -2.56
CA MET A 352 -12.12 19.03 -3.20
C MET A 352 -12.30 20.23 -2.28
N ASN A 353 -11.84 21.40 -2.71
CA ASN A 353 -12.03 22.61 -1.91
C ASN A 353 -13.46 23.13 -2.06
N PRO A 354 -14.16 23.48 -0.96
CA PRO A 354 -15.42 24.21 -1.05
C PRO A 354 -15.25 25.52 -1.84
N THR A 355 -16.26 25.89 -2.62
CA THR A 355 -16.27 27.17 -3.35
C THR A 355 -16.50 28.37 -2.42
N ASN A 356 -17.22 28.16 -1.31
CA ASN A 356 -17.42 29.16 -0.27
C ASN A 356 -16.35 29.03 0.83
N THR A 357 -15.66 30.15 1.09
CA THR A 357 -14.54 30.21 2.04
C THR A 357 -14.92 30.78 3.41
N SER A 358 -16.19 31.17 3.61
CA SER A 358 -16.61 31.79 4.87
C SER A 358 -16.55 30.81 6.03
N LEU A 359 -16.11 31.29 7.19
CA LEU A 359 -15.98 30.46 8.39
C LEU A 359 -17.34 29.93 8.88
N SER A 360 -18.42 30.71 8.71
CA SER A 360 -19.77 30.27 9.07
C SER A 360 -20.23 29.12 8.19
N PHE A 361 -20.02 29.21 6.88
CA PHE A 361 -20.38 28.14 5.94
C PHE A 361 -19.65 26.84 6.26
N LEU A 362 -18.35 26.91 6.56
CA LEU A 362 -17.57 25.71 6.90
C LEU A 362 -18.06 25.07 8.21
N ARG A 363 -18.36 25.88 9.23
CA ARG A 363 -18.93 25.39 10.49
C ARG A 363 -20.30 24.76 10.29
N GLU A 364 -21.17 25.42 9.54
CA GLU A 364 -22.52 24.92 9.24
C GLU A 364 -22.48 23.65 8.38
N SER A 365 -21.47 23.53 7.51
CA SER A 365 -21.31 22.35 6.66
C SER A 365 -21.02 21.09 7.45
N SER A 366 -20.09 21.13 8.41
CA SER A 366 -19.81 19.97 9.25
C SER A 366 -20.96 19.67 10.22
N ALA A 367 -21.64 20.70 10.75
CA ALA A 367 -22.85 20.53 11.55
C ALA A 367 -23.97 19.81 10.78
N ALA A 368 -24.12 20.11 9.49
CA ALA A 368 -25.11 19.47 8.64
C ALA A 368 -24.82 17.99 8.34
N VAL A 369 -23.56 17.57 8.31
CA VAL A 369 -23.15 16.17 8.08
C VAL A 369 -23.52 15.29 9.28
N ILE A 370 -23.21 15.73 10.50
CA ILE A 370 -23.48 14.97 11.73
C ILE A 370 -24.97 14.96 12.11
N ALA A 371 -25.72 16.03 11.80
CA ALA A 371 -27.11 16.17 12.21
C ALA A 371 -28.02 14.98 11.85
N PRO A 372 -28.06 14.47 10.60
CA PRO A 372 -28.86 13.30 10.26
C PRO A 372 -28.35 12.00 10.88
N MET A 373 -27.05 11.88 11.20
CA MET A 373 -26.52 10.72 11.94
C MET A 373 -27.17 10.66 13.33
N VAL A 374 -27.04 11.76 14.09
CA VAL A 374 -27.54 11.86 15.48
C VAL A 374 -29.07 11.79 15.55
N ALA A 375 -29.77 12.25 14.52
CA ALA A 375 -31.22 12.17 14.44
C ALA A 375 -31.75 10.72 14.39
N VAL A 376 -30.96 9.76 13.91
CA VAL A 376 -31.33 8.34 13.82
C VAL A 376 -30.64 7.51 14.90
N ASP A 377 -29.38 7.83 15.21
CA ASP A 377 -28.55 7.16 16.21
C ASP A 377 -28.02 8.22 17.21
N PRO A 378 -28.67 8.40 18.38
CA PRO A 378 -28.30 9.42 19.36
C PRO A 378 -26.85 9.34 19.87
N ASP A 379 -26.19 8.21 19.73
CA ASP A 379 -24.80 7.96 20.16
C ASP A 379 -23.80 8.05 18.99
N ALA A 380 -24.26 8.45 17.80
CA ALA A 380 -23.43 8.56 16.62
C ALA A 380 -22.19 9.44 16.83
N VAL A 381 -21.06 8.89 16.38
CA VAL A 381 -19.75 9.52 16.28
C VAL A 381 -19.32 9.51 14.81
N TRP A 382 -18.99 10.69 14.31
CA TRP A 382 -18.44 10.84 12.97
C TRP A 382 -16.93 10.60 12.97
N VAL A 383 -16.48 9.68 12.12
CA VAL A 383 -15.08 9.38 11.83
C VAL A 383 -14.71 9.94 10.46
N MET A 384 -13.91 11.01 10.43
CA MET A 384 -13.57 11.73 9.20
C MET A 384 -12.09 11.60 8.85
N GLN A 385 -11.79 11.51 7.55
CA GLN A 385 -10.42 11.60 7.07
C GLN A 385 -9.85 13.01 7.24
N GLY A 386 -8.70 13.14 7.90
CA GLY A 386 -7.97 14.41 8.04
C GLY A 386 -7.22 14.85 6.77
N TRP A 387 -7.21 14.03 5.72
CA TRP A 387 -6.42 14.24 4.49
C TRP A 387 -6.71 15.56 3.78
N LEU A 388 -7.95 16.05 3.82
CA LEU A 388 -8.33 17.31 3.20
C LEU A 388 -7.48 18.50 3.69
N PHE A 389 -7.07 18.50 4.97
CA PHE A 389 -6.23 19.54 5.55
C PHE A 389 -4.76 19.48 5.06
N TYR A 390 -4.32 18.31 4.58
CA TYR A 390 -3.03 18.15 3.91
C TYR A 390 -3.15 18.50 2.42
N ALA A 391 -4.00 17.78 1.67
CA ALA A 391 -4.13 17.91 0.22
C ALA A 391 -4.56 19.32 -0.21
N GLY A 392 -5.49 19.92 0.53
CA GLY A 392 -5.96 21.29 0.31
C GLY A 392 -5.28 22.32 1.19
N GLY A 393 -4.04 22.11 1.65
CA GLY A 393 -3.39 22.94 2.68
C GLY A 393 -3.26 24.44 2.38
N ARG A 394 -3.40 24.85 1.10
CA ARG A 394 -3.52 26.27 0.71
C ARG A 394 -4.90 26.86 1.02
N PHE A 395 -5.95 26.05 0.90
CA PHE A 395 -7.32 26.41 1.26
C PHE A 395 -7.53 26.28 2.78
N TRP A 396 -7.10 25.17 3.37
CA TRP A 396 -7.33 24.82 4.78
C TRP A 396 -6.32 25.49 5.71
N THR A 397 -6.53 26.79 5.95
CA THR A 397 -5.81 27.57 6.97
C THR A 397 -6.24 27.16 8.39
N ASP A 398 -5.47 27.56 9.42
CA ASP A 398 -5.84 27.31 10.83
C ASP A 398 -7.28 27.75 11.15
N GLU A 399 -7.66 28.97 10.76
CA GLU A 399 -9.00 29.50 11.00
C GLU A 399 -10.10 28.68 10.32
N ARG A 400 -9.88 28.25 9.07
CA ARG A 400 -10.86 27.46 8.31
C ARG A 400 -10.98 26.04 8.84
N THR A 401 -9.85 25.40 9.16
CA THR A 401 -9.81 24.07 9.78
C THR A 401 -10.51 24.11 11.13
N ARG A 402 -10.21 25.11 11.98
CA ARG A 402 -10.90 25.31 13.26
C ARG A 402 -12.40 25.56 13.10
N ALA A 403 -12.80 26.38 12.14
CA ALA A 403 -14.22 26.67 11.89
C ALA A 403 -14.98 25.40 11.46
N TYR A 404 -14.43 24.63 10.52
CA TYR A 404 -15.02 23.38 10.05
C TYR A 404 -15.09 22.33 11.17
N LEU A 405 -14.00 22.09 11.90
CA LEU A 405 -14.02 21.12 13.01
C LEU A 405 -14.94 21.55 14.17
N GLY A 406 -15.11 22.86 14.39
CA GLY A 406 -15.95 23.41 15.45
C GLY A 406 -17.46 23.36 15.21
N GLY A 407 -17.93 22.77 14.09
CA GLY A 407 -19.36 22.54 13.85
C GLY A 407 -19.92 21.26 14.46
N VAL A 408 -19.06 20.42 15.03
CA VAL A 408 -19.41 19.15 15.67
C VAL A 408 -18.91 19.18 17.11
N ASP A 409 -19.60 18.55 18.05
CA ASP A 409 -19.14 18.43 19.44
C ASP A 409 -17.90 17.53 19.55
N ASP A 410 -17.03 17.79 20.54
CA ASP A 410 -15.76 17.06 20.71
C ASP A 410 -15.95 15.55 20.89
N GLU A 411 -16.98 15.15 21.66
CA GLU A 411 -17.28 13.74 21.94
C GLU A 411 -17.84 13.00 20.72
N ARG A 412 -18.39 13.71 19.73
CA ARG A 412 -19.05 13.13 18.56
C ARG A 412 -18.15 13.09 17.32
N PHE A 413 -16.86 13.40 17.47
CA PHE A 413 -15.99 13.56 16.32
C PHE A 413 -14.61 12.96 16.53
N ILE A 414 -14.20 12.14 15.56
CA ILE A 414 -12.88 11.52 15.48
C ILE A 414 -12.25 11.88 14.14
N VAL A 415 -11.07 12.48 14.17
CA VAL A 415 -10.27 12.76 12.98
C VAL A 415 -9.24 11.65 12.77
N LEU A 416 -9.26 11.01 11.62
CA LEU A 416 -8.19 10.11 11.21
C LEU A 416 -7.02 10.96 10.71
N ASP A 417 -5.91 11.01 11.45
CA ASP A 417 -4.68 11.67 10.98
C ASP A 417 -3.96 10.73 10.02
N LEU A 418 -4.35 10.82 8.74
CA LEU A 418 -4.17 9.76 7.76
C LEU A 418 -2.72 9.35 7.49
N MET A 419 -1.75 10.25 7.65
CA MET A 419 -0.33 10.05 7.29
C MET A 419 0.58 10.51 8.42
N SER A 420 0.29 10.05 9.63
CA SER A 420 0.95 10.49 10.85
C SER A 420 2.44 10.13 10.90
N GLU A 421 2.85 9.10 10.17
CA GLU A 421 4.23 8.62 10.11
C GLU A 421 5.16 9.53 9.30
N VAL A 422 4.62 10.31 8.35
CA VAL A 422 5.41 11.24 7.50
C VAL A 422 5.05 12.71 7.73
N ARG A 423 3.77 13.00 7.96
CA ARG A 423 3.20 14.35 8.06
C ARG A 423 2.10 14.40 9.14
N PRO A 424 2.47 14.30 10.43
CA PRO A 424 1.51 14.36 11.54
C PRO A 424 0.80 15.71 11.59
N LEU A 425 -0.48 15.75 11.25
CA LEU A 425 -1.31 16.94 11.31
C LEU A 425 -1.78 17.26 12.73
N TRP A 426 -1.87 16.27 13.61
CA TRP A 426 -2.21 16.44 15.03
C TRP A 426 -1.23 17.37 15.76
N HIS A 427 0.02 17.46 15.29
CA HIS A 427 1.01 18.40 15.81
C HIS A 427 0.83 19.80 15.21
N ARG A 428 0.53 19.90 13.90
CA ARG A 428 0.26 21.17 13.20
C ARG A 428 -1.01 21.86 13.70
N TYR A 429 -2.06 21.08 13.92
CA TYR A 429 -3.32 21.50 14.52
C TYR A 429 -3.38 20.82 15.89
N PRO A 430 -2.92 21.45 16.98
CA PRO A 430 -2.70 20.79 18.26
C PRO A 430 -3.90 19.95 18.71
N SER A 431 -3.77 18.62 18.60
CA SER A 431 -4.85 17.62 18.77
C SER A 431 -6.18 18.05 18.16
N TYR A 432 -6.14 18.59 16.94
CA TYR A 432 -7.29 19.08 16.20
C TYR A 432 -8.20 20.04 17.01
N TYR A 433 -7.59 20.89 17.84
CA TYR A 433 -8.26 21.84 18.73
C TYR A 433 -9.14 21.17 19.81
N GLY A 434 -8.75 19.99 20.29
CA GLY A 434 -9.46 19.25 21.33
C GLY A 434 -10.30 18.08 20.82
N LYS A 435 -10.38 17.88 19.50
CA LYS A 435 -11.06 16.71 18.93
C LYS A 435 -10.28 15.43 19.20
N ARG A 436 -11.01 14.32 19.30
CA ARG A 436 -10.39 13.00 19.28
C ARG A 436 -9.77 12.74 17.92
N PHE A 437 -8.63 12.04 17.90
CA PHE A 437 -7.96 11.66 16.68
C PHE A 437 -7.37 10.25 16.75
N VAL A 438 -7.05 9.71 15.58
CA VAL A 438 -6.41 8.40 15.40
C VAL A 438 -5.08 8.62 14.67
N TYR A 439 -3.97 8.23 15.30
CA TYR A 439 -2.65 8.25 14.68
C TYR A 439 -2.60 7.15 13.62
N SER A 440 -2.57 7.49 12.33
CA SER A 440 -2.71 6.50 11.25
C SER A 440 -1.46 6.40 10.39
N LEU A 441 -1.11 5.17 10.00
CA LEU A 441 -0.03 4.84 9.07
C LEU A 441 -0.58 4.73 7.65
N LEU A 442 -0.30 5.72 6.80
CA LEU A 442 -0.71 5.69 5.39
C LEU A 442 0.15 4.70 4.62
N HIS A 443 1.46 4.95 4.60
CA HIS A 443 2.48 4.14 3.93
C HIS A 443 2.31 3.97 2.41
N ASN A 444 1.22 3.38 1.92
CA ASN A 444 1.03 3.00 0.52
C ASN A 444 -0.01 3.82 -0.22
N PHE A 445 0.36 4.21 -1.44
CA PHE A 445 -0.47 4.91 -2.42
C PHE A 445 -0.66 4.03 -3.66
N GLY A 446 -1.91 3.94 -4.13
CA GLY A 446 -2.31 3.23 -5.35
C GLY A 446 -2.06 1.72 -5.37
N GLY A 447 -1.53 1.09 -4.31
CA GLY A 447 -1.04 -0.28 -4.40
C GLY A 447 0.19 -0.46 -5.27
N VAL A 448 0.94 0.63 -5.49
CA VAL A 448 2.24 0.54 -6.16
C VAL A 448 3.17 -0.30 -5.30
N ARG A 449 3.76 -1.33 -5.91
CA ARG A 449 4.68 -2.25 -5.23
C ARG A 449 6.11 -1.71 -5.24
N GLY A 450 6.80 -1.99 -4.14
CA GLY A 450 8.23 -1.74 -3.93
C GLY A 450 8.55 -1.92 -2.46
N VAL A 451 9.83 -2.10 -2.14
CA VAL A 451 10.28 -2.30 -0.76
C VAL A 451 10.64 -0.95 -0.15
N TYR A 452 9.87 -0.50 0.84
CA TYR A 452 10.08 0.78 1.54
C TYR A 452 9.26 0.86 2.84
N GLY A 453 9.48 1.92 3.62
CA GLY A 453 8.75 2.22 4.86
C GLY A 453 9.74 2.50 5.97
N ASP A 454 9.75 3.73 6.50
CA ASP A 454 10.68 4.16 7.55
C ASP A 454 10.32 3.49 8.89
N LEU A 455 10.94 2.33 9.16
CA LEU A 455 10.63 1.54 10.35
C LEU A 455 11.07 2.25 11.64
N GLU A 456 12.04 3.16 11.61
CA GLU A 456 12.42 3.96 12.78
C GLU A 456 11.31 4.97 13.10
N ALA A 457 10.88 5.75 12.10
CA ALA A 457 9.79 6.71 12.29
C ALA A 457 8.48 6.03 12.74
N ILE A 458 8.17 4.83 12.21
CA ILE A 458 7.00 4.04 12.61
C ILE A 458 7.15 3.52 14.04
N ASN A 459 8.33 3.00 14.39
CA ASN A 459 8.63 2.48 15.72
C ASN A 459 8.55 3.57 16.80
N GLU A 460 8.94 4.80 16.50
CA GLU A 460 8.95 5.89 17.47
C GLU A 460 7.65 6.70 17.50
N GLY A 461 7.06 6.97 16.32
CA GLY A 461 6.06 8.02 16.12
C GLY A 461 4.81 7.88 16.98
N PHE A 462 4.27 6.67 17.15
CA PHE A 462 3.10 6.44 18.00
C PHE A 462 3.42 6.67 19.48
N HIS A 463 4.57 6.22 19.97
CA HIS A 463 4.99 6.45 21.36
C HIS A 463 5.30 7.92 21.64
N VAL A 464 5.80 8.65 20.64
CA VAL A 464 5.93 10.11 20.70
C VAL A 464 4.56 10.76 20.86
N ALA A 465 3.57 10.38 20.05
CA ALA A 465 2.20 10.91 20.18
C ALA A 465 1.58 10.61 21.56
N LEU A 466 1.82 9.42 22.12
CA LEU A 466 1.37 9.06 23.48
C LEU A 466 1.99 9.95 24.57
N ARG A 467 3.26 10.35 24.42
CA ARG A 467 3.99 11.16 25.42
C ARG A 467 3.78 12.66 25.26
N GLU A 468 3.73 13.15 24.02
CA GLU A 468 3.77 14.58 23.71
C GLU A 468 2.38 15.22 23.61
N THR A 469 1.31 14.43 23.61
CA THR A 469 -0.05 14.97 23.75
C THR A 469 -0.12 15.77 25.06
N PRO A 470 -0.36 17.11 25.02
CA PRO A 470 -0.34 17.94 26.21
C PRO A 470 -1.27 17.42 27.29
N SER A 471 -0.93 17.59 28.57
CA SER A 471 -1.74 17.07 29.69
C SER A 471 -3.20 17.59 29.69
N ALA A 472 -3.42 18.82 29.19
CA ALA A 472 -4.74 19.41 29.02
C ALA A 472 -5.56 18.78 27.87
N LEU A 473 -4.91 18.02 26.98
CA LEU A 473 -5.46 17.33 25.82
C LEU A 473 -5.32 15.81 25.93
N THR A 474 -4.93 15.30 27.12
CA THR A 474 -4.86 13.85 27.39
C THR A 474 -6.22 13.20 27.12
N GLY A 475 -6.21 12.10 26.37
CA GLY A 475 -7.43 11.40 25.93
C GLY A 475 -7.91 11.80 24.52
N THR A 476 -7.32 12.82 23.88
CA THR A 476 -7.61 13.14 22.46
C THR A 476 -7.01 12.13 21.50
N LEU A 477 -5.82 11.57 21.78
CA LEU A 477 -5.31 10.41 21.05
C LEU A 477 -6.16 9.19 21.44
N SER A 478 -7.12 8.86 20.58
CA SER A 478 -8.17 7.87 20.85
C SER A 478 -7.98 6.56 20.11
N GLY A 479 -7.00 6.49 19.20
CA GLY A 479 -6.74 5.28 18.45
C GLY A 479 -5.43 5.26 17.67
N LEU A 480 -5.14 4.07 17.16
CA LEU A 480 -4.07 3.76 16.22
C LEU A 480 -4.69 3.28 14.90
N GLY A 481 -4.13 3.69 13.78
CA GLY A 481 -4.74 3.50 12.47
C GLY A 481 -3.80 2.87 11.45
N LEU A 482 -4.40 2.16 10.51
CA LEU A 482 -3.81 1.78 9.24
C LEU A 482 -4.66 2.42 8.14
N SER A 483 -4.03 3.16 7.25
CA SER A 483 -4.72 3.99 6.26
C SER A 483 -4.10 3.84 4.88
N MET A 484 -3.44 2.71 4.61
CA MET A 484 -2.91 2.38 3.30
C MET A 484 -3.98 2.35 2.22
N GLU A 485 -3.66 2.83 1.03
CA GLU A 485 -4.59 2.78 -0.10
C GLU A 485 -4.79 1.35 -0.64
N ALA A 486 -3.80 0.49 -0.45
CA ALA A 486 -3.87 -0.94 -0.79
C ALA A 486 -3.08 -1.78 0.21
N ILE A 487 -3.54 -3.01 0.43
CA ILE A 487 -3.05 -3.87 1.51
C ILE A 487 -1.91 -4.80 1.10
N ASP A 488 -1.70 -5.05 -0.20
CA ASP A 488 -0.99 -6.20 -0.74
C ASP A 488 0.55 -6.10 -0.78
N GLN A 489 1.19 -5.34 0.12
CA GLN A 489 2.65 -5.11 0.08
C GLN A 489 3.28 -4.82 1.47
N ASN A 490 4.61 -4.91 1.58
CA ASN A 490 5.42 -4.62 2.78
C ASN A 490 4.85 -5.09 4.14
N PRO A 491 4.60 -6.40 4.34
CA PRO A 491 3.97 -6.91 5.56
C PRO A 491 4.73 -6.56 6.85
N ILE A 492 6.04 -6.32 6.79
CA ILE A 492 6.85 -5.93 7.96
C ILE A 492 6.45 -4.58 8.54
N VAL A 493 6.08 -3.62 7.68
CA VAL A 493 5.69 -2.26 8.07
C VAL A 493 4.42 -2.32 8.89
N TYR A 494 3.42 -3.06 8.40
CA TYR A 494 2.14 -3.21 9.09
C TYR A 494 2.28 -4.04 10.36
N GLU A 495 3.09 -5.10 10.35
CA GLU A 495 3.34 -5.89 11.56
C GLU A 495 3.93 -5.03 12.69
N LEU A 496 4.87 -4.12 12.38
CA LEU A 496 5.47 -3.21 13.37
C LEU A 496 4.42 -2.25 13.96
N GLN A 497 3.65 -1.57 13.11
CA GLN A 497 2.56 -0.67 13.54
C GLN A 497 1.54 -1.40 14.42
N MET A 498 1.15 -2.61 14.04
CA MET A 498 0.17 -3.38 14.80
C MET A 498 0.71 -3.85 16.16
N GLU A 499 2.01 -4.16 16.27
CA GLU A 499 2.63 -4.50 17.56
C GLU A 499 2.79 -3.29 18.48
N ALA A 500 3.01 -2.08 17.95
CA ALA A 500 3.17 -0.85 18.73
C ALA A 500 1.99 -0.60 19.71
N LEU A 501 0.80 -1.11 19.38
CA LEU A 501 -0.39 -1.08 20.23
C LEU A 501 -0.18 -1.68 21.63
N TRP A 502 0.62 -2.75 21.71
CA TRP A 502 0.78 -3.59 22.88
C TRP A 502 2.10 -3.33 23.62
N LEU A 503 2.82 -2.28 23.22
CA LEU A 503 4.14 -1.93 23.72
C LEU A 503 4.06 -0.61 24.50
N THR A 504 4.81 -0.53 25.59
CA THR A 504 4.93 0.72 26.36
C THR A 504 6.03 1.63 25.81
N GLU A 505 7.02 1.06 25.11
CA GLU A 505 8.16 1.76 24.53
C GLU A 505 8.56 1.17 23.17
N PRO A 506 9.22 1.95 22.30
CA PRO A 506 9.74 1.47 21.03
C PRO A 506 10.64 0.22 21.16
N VAL A 507 10.61 -0.66 20.16
CA VAL A 507 11.48 -1.85 20.13
C VAL A 507 12.89 -1.51 19.66
N LYS A 508 13.84 -2.41 19.95
CA LYS A 508 15.16 -2.38 19.30
C LYS A 508 15.05 -3.01 17.92
N LEU A 509 15.00 -2.18 16.87
CA LEU A 509 14.70 -2.63 15.50
C LEU A 509 15.56 -3.79 15.01
N ASP A 510 16.88 -3.76 15.21
CA ASP A 510 17.77 -4.86 14.80
C ASP A 510 17.33 -6.23 15.35
N LYS A 511 16.95 -6.27 16.63
CA LYS A 511 16.49 -7.49 17.31
C LYS A 511 15.07 -7.85 16.92
N TRP A 512 14.24 -6.85 16.68
CA TRP A 512 12.87 -7.03 16.27
C TRP A 512 12.80 -7.62 14.86
N VAL A 513 13.60 -7.12 13.92
CA VAL A 513 13.73 -7.65 12.55
C VAL A 513 14.18 -9.11 12.59
N ASP A 514 15.18 -9.45 13.41
CA ASP A 514 15.60 -10.84 13.60
C ASP A 514 14.43 -11.74 14.05
N SER A 515 13.62 -11.24 14.98
CA SER A 515 12.45 -11.95 15.52
C SER A 515 11.32 -12.06 14.50
N TYR A 516 11.07 -11.00 13.74
CA TYR A 516 10.09 -10.96 12.64
C TYR A 516 10.44 -12.00 11.57
N VAL A 517 11.69 -12.04 11.13
CA VAL A 517 12.16 -12.99 10.12
C VAL A 517 12.12 -14.43 10.64
N ALA A 518 12.49 -14.64 11.90
CA ALA A 518 12.37 -15.94 12.55
C ALA A 518 10.93 -16.46 12.57
N ALA A 519 9.97 -15.61 12.93
CA ALA A 519 8.56 -15.93 12.92
C ALA A 519 8.02 -16.12 11.49
N ARG A 520 8.44 -15.27 10.54
CA ARG A 520 7.96 -15.28 9.15
C ARG A 520 8.42 -16.51 8.36
N TYR A 521 9.66 -16.96 8.57
CA TYR A 521 10.24 -18.09 7.83
C TYR A 521 10.25 -19.42 8.60
N GLY A 522 9.73 -19.45 9.84
CA GLY A 522 9.67 -20.67 10.65
C GLY A 522 11.06 -21.28 10.88
N ARG A 523 11.22 -22.60 10.69
CA ARG A 523 12.50 -23.32 10.92
C ARG A 523 13.69 -22.69 10.19
N LEU A 524 13.52 -22.13 9.00
CA LEU A 524 14.60 -21.46 8.24
C LEU A 524 14.93 -20.07 8.76
N GLY A 525 13.96 -19.37 9.33
CA GLY A 525 14.20 -18.17 10.12
C GLY A 525 14.89 -18.48 11.44
N ARG A 526 14.56 -19.61 12.09
CA ARG A 526 15.24 -20.12 13.30
C ARG A 526 16.64 -20.65 13.02
N MET A 527 16.86 -21.22 11.83
CA MET A 527 18.18 -21.61 11.32
C MET A 527 18.94 -20.44 10.68
N ALA A 528 18.39 -19.20 10.72
CA ALA A 528 18.82 -17.99 10.03
C ALA A 528 20.22 -18.15 9.43
N SER A 529 20.28 -18.61 8.19
CA SER A 529 21.56 -18.58 7.48
C SER A 529 22.05 -17.14 7.58
N ALA A 530 23.34 -16.95 7.85
CA ALA A 530 23.90 -15.61 8.02
C ALA A 530 23.49 -14.68 6.86
N SER A 531 23.24 -15.24 5.68
CA SER A 531 22.68 -14.57 4.51
C SER A 531 21.27 -13.98 4.72
N VAL A 532 20.29 -14.73 5.25
CA VAL A 532 18.94 -14.20 5.47
C VAL A 532 18.99 -13.02 6.45
N ARG A 533 19.68 -13.19 7.58
CA ARG A 533 19.85 -12.11 8.56
C ARG A 533 20.50 -10.90 7.91
N ARG A 534 21.60 -11.11 7.19
CA ARG A 534 22.30 -10.03 6.50
C ARG A 534 21.40 -9.30 5.50
N ALA A 535 20.58 -10.01 4.73
CA ALA A 535 19.66 -9.39 3.78
C ALA A 535 18.67 -8.46 4.47
N TRP A 536 18.00 -8.91 5.53
CA TRP A 536 17.00 -8.09 6.22
C TRP A 536 17.60 -6.90 6.97
N HIS A 537 18.82 -7.04 7.51
CA HIS A 537 19.55 -5.90 8.10
C HIS A 537 20.02 -4.89 7.05
N LEU A 538 20.39 -5.35 5.84
CA LEU A 538 20.66 -4.45 4.71
C LEU A 538 19.39 -3.70 4.29
N LEU A 539 18.23 -4.37 4.25
CA LEU A 539 16.95 -3.72 3.96
C LEU A 539 16.56 -2.71 5.04
N LEU A 540 16.73 -3.06 6.32
CA LEU A 540 16.52 -2.16 7.46
C LEU A 540 17.34 -0.88 7.32
N ALA A 541 18.62 -1.00 6.98
CA ALA A 541 19.53 0.12 6.82
C ALA A 541 19.37 0.90 5.49
N SER A 542 18.48 0.48 4.59
CA SER A 542 18.31 1.08 3.26
C SER A 542 16.84 1.35 2.93
N ALA A 543 16.16 0.41 2.26
CA ALA A 543 14.77 0.54 1.82
C ALA A 543 13.81 0.89 2.98
N TYR A 544 13.96 0.20 4.12
CA TYR A 544 13.14 0.40 5.30
C TYR A 544 13.64 1.51 6.24
N ALA A 545 14.59 2.32 5.77
CA ALA A 545 14.93 3.60 6.39
C ALA A 545 14.26 4.78 5.66
N SER A 546 13.52 4.53 4.58
CA SER A 546 12.94 5.57 3.72
C SER A 546 11.41 5.60 3.81
N PRO A 547 10.79 6.78 4.04
CA PRO A 547 9.35 6.92 4.12
C PRO A 547 8.65 6.93 2.75
N VAL A 548 9.42 6.94 1.64
CA VAL A 548 8.90 7.17 0.30
C VAL A 548 9.35 6.08 -0.64
N LEU A 549 8.38 5.54 -1.40
CA LEU A 549 8.69 4.67 -2.51
C LEU A 549 9.22 5.47 -3.69
N ALA A 550 10.42 5.13 -4.16
CA ALA A 550 10.84 5.48 -5.49
C ALA A 550 10.12 4.57 -6.50
N LYS A 551 9.12 5.13 -7.20
CA LYS A 551 8.20 4.39 -8.08
C LYS A 551 8.96 3.55 -9.13
N PRO A 552 8.60 2.28 -9.36
CA PRO A 552 9.23 1.45 -10.38
C PRO A 552 9.15 2.08 -11.77
N LEU A 553 10.30 2.45 -12.35
CA LEU A 553 10.31 3.17 -13.62
C LEU A 553 9.76 2.34 -14.79
N LEU A 554 9.89 1.02 -14.75
CA LEU A 554 9.29 0.15 -15.76
C LEU A 554 7.76 0.37 -15.88
N GLY A 555 7.10 0.72 -14.77
CA GLY A 555 5.65 0.86 -14.66
C GLY A 555 5.09 2.25 -14.97
N VAL A 556 5.93 3.21 -15.34
CA VAL A 556 5.48 4.58 -15.70
C VAL A 556 5.53 4.81 -17.21
N GLU A 557 4.74 5.77 -17.70
CA GLU A 557 4.77 6.17 -19.12
C GLU A 557 6.19 6.57 -19.56
N PRO A 558 6.77 5.87 -20.54
CA PRO A 558 8.11 6.17 -21.02
C PRO A 558 8.18 7.54 -21.69
N ARG A 559 9.16 8.36 -21.31
CA ARG A 559 9.37 9.70 -21.89
C ARG A 559 10.81 9.91 -22.32
N VAL A 560 11.03 10.95 -23.11
CA VAL A 560 12.37 11.44 -23.46
C VAL A 560 12.52 12.84 -22.90
N ASN A 561 13.56 13.08 -22.12
CA ASN A 561 13.89 14.44 -21.71
C ASN A 561 14.60 15.21 -22.84
N LEU A 562 13.83 15.90 -23.69
CA LEU A 562 14.37 16.70 -24.81
C LEU A 562 14.81 18.12 -24.40
N GLN A 563 14.45 18.55 -23.19
CA GLN A 563 14.83 19.83 -22.62
C GLN A 563 15.75 19.54 -21.44
N SER A 564 17.05 19.45 -21.66
CA SER A 564 18.03 19.38 -20.59
C SER A 564 18.06 20.68 -19.77
N ARG A 565 16.98 20.97 -19.03
CA ARG A 565 16.79 22.06 -18.05
C ARG A 565 15.73 21.78 -16.97
N HIS A 566 14.99 20.67 -17.03
CA HIS A 566 14.22 20.18 -15.89
C HIS A 566 14.20 18.65 -15.88
N VAL A 567 14.95 18.02 -14.97
CA VAL A 567 14.71 16.63 -14.53
C VAL A 567 13.47 16.61 -13.60
N GLY A 568 12.44 17.36 -14.00
CA GLY A 568 11.57 18.12 -13.09
C GLY A 568 10.12 17.68 -13.05
N TRP A 569 9.72 16.66 -13.80
CA TRP A 569 8.33 16.17 -13.81
C TRP A 569 8.12 14.83 -13.08
N PHE A 570 9.18 14.24 -12.52
CA PHE A 570 9.09 13.14 -11.55
C PHE A 570 8.94 13.61 -10.09
N TRP A 571 8.79 14.92 -9.87
CA TRP A 571 8.80 15.54 -8.53
C TRP A 571 7.48 15.56 -7.77
N LEU A 572 6.37 15.06 -8.33
CA LEU A 572 5.10 15.01 -7.60
C LEU A 572 5.04 13.95 -6.48
N HIS A 573 6.11 13.17 -6.25
CA HIS A 573 6.21 12.23 -5.13
C HIS A 573 7.56 12.28 -4.38
N GLN A 574 8.27 13.41 -4.41
CA GLN A 574 9.38 13.63 -3.47
C GLN A 574 8.94 14.65 -2.41
N PRO A 575 8.68 14.26 -1.15
CA PRO A 575 8.91 15.19 -0.06
C PRO A 575 10.39 15.56 -0.05
N SER A 576 10.67 16.79 0.36
CA SER A 576 11.93 17.54 0.37
C SER A 576 13.15 16.90 1.07
N HIS A 577 13.23 15.59 1.21
CA HIS A 577 14.37 14.89 1.80
C HIS A 577 14.73 13.68 0.93
N THR A 578 15.67 13.89 0.00
CA THR A 578 16.42 12.81 -0.64
C THR A 578 17.26 12.10 0.41
N GLN A 579 16.69 11.15 1.15
CA GLN A 579 17.50 10.01 1.56
C GLN A 579 17.80 9.24 0.28
N VAL A 580 19.06 9.30 -0.13
CA VAL A 580 19.60 8.44 -1.18
C VAL A 580 19.48 7.01 -0.66
N ILE A 581 18.45 6.29 -1.09
CA ILE A 581 18.32 4.86 -0.80
C ILE A 581 19.58 4.18 -1.34
N ASP A 582 20.31 3.45 -0.49
CA ASP A 582 21.48 2.69 -0.91
C ASP A 582 21.04 1.54 -1.83
N THR A 583 21.14 1.78 -3.14
CA THR A 583 20.75 0.80 -4.16
C THR A 583 21.64 -0.43 -4.14
N THR A 584 22.88 -0.32 -3.67
CA THR A 584 23.82 -1.45 -3.56
C THR A 584 23.40 -2.37 -2.43
N ALA A 585 23.01 -1.81 -1.27
CA ALA A 585 22.50 -2.59 -0.15
C ALA A 585 21.27 -3.45 -0.53
N ILE A 586 20.37 -2.91 -1.35
CA ILE A 586 19.19 -3.64 -1.85
C ILE A 586 19.60 -4.77 -2.81
N GLN A 587 20.56 -4.53 -3.71
CA GLN A 587 21.08 -5.55 -4.61
C GLN A 587 21.77 -6.69 -3.83
N ASP A 588 22.57 -6.34 -2.82
CA ASP A 588 23.22 -7.30 -1.93
C ASP A 588 22.19 -8.09 -1.10
N ALA A 589 21.13 -7.44 -0.62
CA ALA A 589 20.02 -8.10 0.06
C ALA A 589 19.34 -9.14 -0.86
N ALA A 590 19.05 -8.79 -2.12
CA ALA A 590 18.49 -9.71 -3.10
C ALA A 590 19.41 -10.93 -3.34
N GLN A 591 20.72 -10.70 -3.46
CA GLN A 591 21.71 -11.75 -3.66
C GLN A 591 21.82 -12.67 -2.42
N HIS A 592 21.74 -12.11 -1.22
CA HIS A 592 21.72 -12.88 0.03
C HIS A 592 20.45 -13.73 0.17
N LEU A 593 19.27 -13.22 -0.17
CA LEU A 593 18.03 -14.00 -0.19
C LEU A 593 18.10 -15.12 -1.23
N LEU A 594 18.63 -14.84 -2.43
CA LEU A 594 18.84 -15.87 -3.46
C LEU A 594 19.81 -16.96 -2.98
N THR A 595 20.91 -16.57 -2.32
CA THR A 595 21.89 -17.51 -1.76
C THR A 595 21.25 -18.43 -0.73
N ALA A 596 20.42 -17.86 0.16
CA ALA A 596 19.67 -18.63 1.12
C ALA A 596 18.68 -19.57 0.44
N ALA A 597 17.94 -19.10 -0.57
CA ALA A 597 16.99 -19.90 -1.32
C ALA A 597 17.64 -21.12 -1.99
N LEU A 598 18.78 -20.92 -2.65
CA LEU A 598 19.56 -22.00 -3.28
C LEU A 598 20.05 -23.03 -2.25
N ALA A 599 20.48 -22.59 -1.06
CA ALA A 599 20.90 -23.50 0.00
C ALA A 599 19.74 -24.36 0.53
N VAL A 600 18.54 -23.78 0.62
CA VAL A 600 17.32 -24.49 1.04
C VAL A 600 16.94 -25.55 0.01
N GLU A 601 16.89 -25.19 -1.27
CA GLU A 601 16.59 -26.14 -2.34
C GLU A 601 17.63 -27.26 -2.44
N ALA A 602 18.92 -26.94 -2.25
CA ALA A 602 20.00 -27.92 -2.23
C ALA A 602 19.87 -28.95 -1.08
N SER A 603 19.14 -28.61 0.00
CA SER A 603 18.82 -29.54 1.08
C SER A 603 17.65 -30.49 0.76
N GLY A 604 17.01 -30.36 -0.40
CA GLY A 604 15.81 -31.11 -0.78
C GLY A 604 14.51 -30.57 -0.18
N THR A 605 14.55 -29.41 0.50
CA THR A 605 13.38 -28.76 1.10
C THR A 605 12.84 -27.68 0.16
N PRO A 606 11.52 -27.63 -0.13
CA PRO A 606 10.95 -26.54 -0.92
C PRO A 606 10.89 -25.23 -0.11
N LEU A 607 11.01 -24.10 -0.80
CA LEU A 607 10.78 -22.80 -0.19
C LEU A 607 9.33 -22.66 0.29
N SER A 608 9.14 -21.97 1.41
CA SER A 608 7.81 -21.55 1.84
C SER A 608 7.24 -20.44 0.94
N ASP A 609 5.92 -20.24 0.98
CA ASP A 609 5.25 -19.18 0.21
C ASP A 609 5.83 -17.80 0.52
N ARG A 610 6.08 -17.52 1.81
CA ARG A 610 6.69 -16.27 2.30
C ARG A 610 8.10 -16.05 1.79
N GLN A 611 8.91 -17.10 1.74
CA GLN A 611 10.28 -17.01 1.21
C GLN A 611 10.29 -16.71 -0.28
N ARG A 612 9.37 -17.33 -1.04
CA ARG A 612 9.20 -17.01 -2.47
C ARG A 612 8.73 -15.58 -2.65
N TYR A 613 7.72 -15.14 -1.90
CA TYR A 613 7.21 -13.77 -1.94
C TYR A 613 8.32 -12.75 -1.70
N ASP A 614 9.05 -12.87 -0.58
CA ASP A 614 10.06 -11.87 -0.21
C ASP A 614 11.26 -11.89 -1.17
N LEU A 615 11.64 -13.05 -1.72
CA LEU A 615 12.65 -13.13 -2.78
C LEU A 615 12.21 -12.39 -4.05
N ILE A 616 10.95 -12.55 -4.46
CA ILE A 616 10.40 -11.86 -5.63
C ILE A 616 10.37 -10.35 -5.39
N ASP A 617 9.88 -9.91 -4.23
CA ASP A 617 9.69 -8.49 -3.92
C ASP A 617 11.03 -7.75 -3.89
N VAL A 618 12.03 -8.31 -3.19
CA VAL A 618 13.36 -7.72 -3.08
C VAL A 618 14.14 -7.82 -4.40
N ALA A 619 14.04 -8.91 -5.15
CA ALA A 619 14.66 -9.01 -6.47
C ALA A 619 14.04 -8.02 -7.47
N THR A 620 12.72 -7.83 -7.40
CA THR A 620 12.01 -6.82 -8.20
C THR A 620 12.50 -5.41 -7.85
N GLN A 621 12.66 -5.09 -6.56
CA GLN A 621 13.21 -3.81 -6.14
C GLN A 621 14.65 -3.61 -6.61
N ALA A 622 15.52 -4.62 -6.48
CA ALA A 622 16.90 -4.55 -6.96
C ALA A 622 16.97 -4.25 -8.48
N VAL A 623 16.05 -4.84 -9.25
CA VAL A 623 15.92 -4.60 -10.69
C VAL A 623 15.35 -3.23 -11.00
N ASN A 624 14.36 -2.75 -10.25
CA ASN A 624 13.83 -1.40 -10.38
C ASN A 624 14.93 -0.35 -10.15
N ASN A 625 15.78 -0.58 -9.14
CA ASN A 625 16.91 0.29 -8.86
C ASN A 625 17.91 0.29 -10.02
N ALA A 626 18.25 -0.88 -10.54
CA ALA A 626 19.13 -1.00 -11.70
C ALA A 626 18.50 -0.44 -12.99
N TRP A 627 17.17 -0.41 -13.08
CA TRP A 627 16.47 0.17 -14.22
C TRP A 627 16.68 1.69 -14.30
N TRP A 628 16.79 2.40 -13.16
CA TRP A 628 17.20 3.80 -13.17
C TRP A 628 18.59 3.99 -13.75
N ASP A 629 19.52 3.06 -13.52
CA ASP A 629 20.86 3.13 -14.11
C ASP A 629 20.81 2.97 -15.64
N VAL A 630 19.94 2.07 -16.11
CA VAL A 630 19.72 1.84 -17.55
C VAL A 630 19.08 3.07 -18.21
N GLU A 631 18.07 3.66 -17.58
CA GLU A 631 17.45 4.91 -18.06
C GLU A 631 18.47 6.05 -18.07
N ARG A 632 19.19 6.29 -16.97
CA ARG A 632 20.21 7.34 -16.89
C ARG A 632 21.28 7.19 -17.96
N LEU A 633 21.74 5.96 -18.22
CA LEU A 633 22.68 5.69 -19.30
C LEU A 633 22.07 6.02 -20.67
N TYR A 634 20.81 5.64 -20.89
CA TYR A 634 20.08 5.94 -22.13
C TYR A 634 19.93 7.45 -22.34
N GLU A 635 19.43 8.17 -21.33
CA GLU A 635 19.24 9.63 -21.38
C GLU A 635 20.56 10.37 -21.53
N TRP A 636 21.60 9.97 -20.78
CA TRP A 636 22.92 10.57 -20.87
C TRP A 636 23.51 10.42 -22.28
N ARG A 637 23.41 9.22 -22.87
CA ARG A 637 23.93 9.00 -24.22
C ARG A 637 23.16 9.83 -25.25
N LEU A 638 21.85 9.91 -25.11
CA LEU A 638 21.02 10.75 -25.97
C LEU A 638 21.37 12.24 -25.80
N PHE A 639 21.57 12.70 -24.57
CA PHE A 639 21.96 14.08 -24.25
C PHE A 639 23.32 14.45 -24.85
N GLN A 640 24.31 13.55 -24.78
CA GLN A 640 25.61 13.76 -25.43
C GLN A 640 25.47 13.98 -26.93
N TRP A 641 24.64 13.18 -27.59
CA TRP A 641 24.35 13.35 -29.01
C TRP A 641 23.63 14.67 -29.30
N LEU A 642 22.62 15.04 -28.51
CA LEU A 642 21.91 16.32 -28.66
C LEU A 642 22.84 17.53 -28.47
N SER A 643 23.85 17.42 -27.61
CA SER A 643 24.74 18.54 -27.26
C SER A 643 25.94 18.68 -28.19
N HIS A 644 26.52 17.55 -28.63
CA HIS A 644 27.83 17.52 -29.29
C HIS A 644 27.88 16.55 -30.47
N GLY A 645 26.76 15.92 -30.83
CA GLY A 645 26.68 14.94 -31.90
C GLY A 645 26.91 15.55 -33.28
N SER A 646 27.63 14.82 -34.13
CA SER A 646 27.73 15.16 -35.54
C SER A 646 26.39 14.91 -36.24
N THR A 647 26.02 15.81 -37.16
CA THR A 647 24.87 15.63 -38.08
C THR A 647 25.22 14.72 -39.27
N ALA A 648 26.40 14.11 -39.28
CA ALA A 648 26.74 13.09 -40.27
C ALA A 648 25.91 11.82 -40.02
N GLN A 649 25.40 11.21 -41.10
CA GLN A 649 24.57 10.00 -41.02
C GLN A 649 25.25 8.87 -40.24
N ALA A 650 26.53 8.62 -40.50
CA ALA A 650 27.29 7.55 -39.83
C ALA A 650 27.33 7.73 -38.30
N ALA A 651 27.48 8.97 -37.81
CA ALA A 651 27.48 9.27 -36.37
C ALA A 651 26.07 9.11 -35.76
N ARG A 652 25.01 9.47 -36.50
CA ARG A 652 23.63 9.23 -36.07
C ARG A 652 23.31 7.73 -36.00
N ASP A 653 23.79 6.96 -36.98
CA ASP A 653 23.60 5.51 -37.01
C ASP A 653 24.31 4.82 -35.84
N GLU A 654 25.54 5.23 -35.52
CA GLU A 654 26.29 4.72 -34.37
C GLU A 654 25.57 4.98 -33.05
N VAL A 655 25.15 6.22 -32.79
CA VAL A 655 24.40 6.58 -31.56
C VAL A 655 23.08 5.82 -31.50
N ALA A 656 22.36 5.71 -32.62
CA ALA A 656 21.10 4.98 -32.67
C ALA A 656 21.30 3.48 -32.36
N ASP A 657 22.37 2.86 -32.86
CA ASP A 657 22.72 1.47 -32.56
C ASP A 657 23.04 1.24 -31.07
N GLU A 658 23.74 2.17 -30.44
CA GLU A 658 24.05 2.15 -29.01
C GLU A 658 22.79 2.30 -28.15
N LEU A 659 21.96 3.31 -28.44
CA LEU A 659 20.67 3.50 -27.75
C LEU A 659 19.77 2.27 -27.93
N LEU A 660 19.72 1.69 -29.13
CA LEU A 660 18.96 0.48 -29.39
C LEU A 660 19.53 -0.73 -28.65
N ALA A 661 20.86 -0.82 -28.45
CA ALA A 661 21.49 -1.85 -27.64
C ALA A 661 21.09 -1.74 -26.16
N ILE A 662 21.11 -0.53 -25.59
CA ILE A 662 20.64 -0.25 -24.22
C ILE A 662 19.15 -0.60 -24.11
N GLY A 663 18.33 -0.15 -25.06
CA GLY A 663 16.89 -0.46 -25.09
C GLY A 663 16.61 -1.96 -25.19
N ARG A 664 17.36 -2.71 -26.02
CA ARG A 664 17.24 -4.18 -26.09
C ARG A 664 17.62 -4.85 -24.77
N PHE A 665 18.61 -4.34 -24.04
CA PHE A 665 18.93 -4.84 -22.71
C PHE A 665 17.78 -4.58 -21.73
N ALA A 666 17.26 -3.36 -21.69
CA ALA A 666 16.10 -2.98 -20.86
C ALA A 666 14.90 -3.91 -21.13
N LEU A 667 14.54 -4.13 -22.39
CA LEU A 667 13.42 -5.01 -22.75
C LEU A 667 13.64 -6.48 -22.33
N ARG A 668 14.89 -6.97 -22.34
CA ARG A 668 15.21 -8.31 -21.81
C ARG A 668 15.04 -8.36 -20.30
N VAL A 669 15.45 -7.33 -19.58
CA VAL A 669 15.25 -7.22 -18.12
C VAL A 669 13.75 -7.25 -17.79
N GLY A 670 12.93 -6.44 -18.48
CA GLY A 670 11.47 -6.43 -18.27
C GLY A 670 10.82 -7.80 -18.53
N ARG A 671 11.24 -8.52 -19.57
CA ARG A 671 10.78 -9.90 -19.82
C ARG A 671 11.20 -10.89 -18.72
N ARG A 672 12.44 -10.79 -18.22
CA ARG A 672 12.91 -11.65 -17.12
C ARG A 672 12.24 -11.33 -15.78
N LEU A 673 11.85 -10.08 -15.58
CA LEU A 673 11.04 -9.70 -14.44
C LEU A 673 9.65 -10.34 -14.53
N ASP A 674 8.99 -10.28 -15.69
CA ASP A 674 7.71 -10.96 -15.91
C ASP A 674 7.79 -12.48 -15.63
N ASP A 675 8.86 -13.14 -16.12
CA ASP A 675 9.13 -14.57 -15.82
C ASP A 675 9.21 -14.86 -14.31
N LEU A 676 9.80 -13.94 -13.52
CA LEU A 676 9.93 -14.08 -12.06
C LEU A 676 8.58 -13.87 -11.37
N LEU A 677 7.85 -12.81 -11.74
CA LEU A 677 6.54 -12.49 -11.20
C LEU A 677 5.54 -13.63 -11.46
N ALA A 678 5.65 -14.32 -12.59
CA ALA A 678 4.79 -15.45 -12.96
C ALA A 678 4.93 -16.66 -12.01
N THR A 679 5.95 -16.68 -11.14
CA THR A 679 6.21 -17.80 -10.22
C THR A 679 5.44 -17.72 -8.90
N HIS A 680 4.60 -16.69 -8.69
CA HIS A 680 3.87 -16.51 -7.44
C HIS A 680 2.52 -15.84 -7.64
N ARG A 681 1.47 -16.39 -7.01
CA ARG A 681 0.07 -16.03 -7.26
C ARG A 681 -0.29 -14.57 -6.96
N GLU A 682 0.42 -13.93 -6.03
CA GLU A 682 0.19 -12.51 -5.64
C GLU A 682 0.66 -11.52 -6.72
N PHE A 683 1.45 -12.01 -7.69
CA PHE A 683 2.01 -11.19 -8.76
C PHE A 683 1.41 -11.52 -10.12
N LEU A 684 0.22 -12.11 -10.19
CA LEU A 684 -0.44 -12.49 -11.45
C LEU A 684 -1.58 -11.52 -11.80
N LEU A 685 -1.50 -10.88 -12.97
CA LEU A 685 -2.62 -10.09 -13.50
C LEU A 685 -3.86 -10.97 -13.72
N GLY A 686 -3.68 -12.21 -14.16
CA GLY A 686 -4.79 -13.14 -14.43
C GLY A 686 -5.65 -13.43 -13.21
N ARG A 687 -5.07 -13.39 -11.99
CA ARG A 687 -5.84 -13.55 -10.74
C ARG A 687 -6.77 -12.36 -10.50
N TRP A 688 -6.27 -11.15 -10.70
CA TRP A 688 -7.06 -9.92 -10.58
C TRP A 688 -8.20 -9.88 -11.60
N MET A 689 -7.89 -10.21 -12.86
CA MET A 689 -8.87 -10.25 -13.95
C MET A 689 -9.95 -11.32 -13.71
N ALA A 690 -9.56 -12.51 -13.25
CA ALA A 690 -10.49 -13.59 -12.94
C ALA A 690 -11.47 -13.20 -11.81
N LYS A 691 -11.01 -12.52 -10.75
CA LYS A 691 -11.91 -12.01 -9.69
C LYS A 691 -12.92 -11.00 -10.26
N ALA A 692 -12.47 -10.07 -11.10
CA ALA A 692 -13.34 -9.07 -11.73
C ALA A 692 -14.39 -9.70 -12.65
N GLN A 693 -14.01 -10.73 -13.42
CA GLN A 693 -14.89 -11.41 -14.37
C GLN A 693 -15.91 -12.33 -13.69
N ALA A 694 -15.55 -12.91 -12.53
CA ALA A 694 -16.45 -13.75 -11.74
C ALA A 694 -17.46 -12.94 -10.90
N ALA A 695 -17.10 -11.71 -10.51
CA ALA A 695 -17.89 -10.84 -9.64
C ALA A 695 -19.39 -10.68 -10.01
N PRO A 696 -19.77 -10.50 -11.28
CA PRO A 696 -21.17 -10.42 -11.68
C PRO A 696 -21.99 -11.70 -11.44
N GLY A 697 -21.32 -12.86 -11.35
CA GLY A 697 -21.92 -14.19 -11.22
C GLY A 697 -21.78 -14.83 -9.84
N TRP A 698 -21.39 -14.08 -8.81
CA TRP A 698 -21.18 -14.62 -7.46
C TRP A 698 -22.37 -15.43 -6.95
N THR A 699 -22.06 -16.53 -6.27
CA THR A 699 -23.01 -17.39 -5.56
C THR A 699 -23.07 -17.00 -4.08
N ALA A 700 -23.89 -17.69 -3.29
CA ALA A 700 -23.93 -17.51 -1.84
C ALA A 700 -22.58 -17.82 -1.17
N ALA A 701 -21.71 -18.62 -1.79
CA ALA A 701 -20.36 -18.86 -1.27
C ALA A 701 -19.49 -17.60 -1.35
N GLU A 702 -19.57 -16.84 -2.46
CA GLU A 702 -18.79 -15.62 -2.64
C GLU A 702 -19.45 -14.38 -2.01
N ALA A 703 -20.78 -14.29 -2.04
CA ALA A 703 -21.54 -13.11 -1.60
C ALA A 703 -22.17 -13.27 -0.19
N GLY A 704 -21.98 -14.41 0.46
CA GLY A 704 -22.55 -14.68 1.78
C GLY A 704 -23.90 -15.43 1.76
N PRO A 705 -24.29 -16.02 2.89
CA PRO A 705 -25.36 -17.02 2.95
C PRO A 705 -26.77 -16.44 2.76
N ASP A 706 -26.95 -15.12 2.88
CA ASP A 706 -28.26 -14.48 2.78
C ASP A 706 -28.62 -14.10 1.32
N LEU A 707 -27.78 -14.48 0.34
CA LEU A 707 -27.90 -14.01 -1.05
C LEU A 707 -29.28 -14.29 -1.64
N ASP A 708 -29.81 -15.50 -1.48
CA ASP A 708 -31.10 -15.89 -2.08
C ASP A 708 -32.26 -15.04 -1.54
N ASP A 709 -32.24 -14.73 -0.24
CA ASP A 709 -33.26 -13.88 0.38
C ASP A 709 -33.11 -12.42 -0.03
N VAL A 710 -31.87 -11.94 -0.14
CA VAL A 710 -31.58 -10.58 -0.61
C VAL A 710 -31.98 -10.42 -2.08
N LEU A 711 -31.73 -11.41 -2.95
CA LEU A 711 -32.16 -11.41 -4.35
C LEU A 711 -33.69 -11.33 -4.47
N ARG A 712 -34.39 -12.16 -3.69
CA ARG A 712 -35.86 -12.22 -3.66
C ARG A 712 -36.46 -10.90 -3.20
N ASN A 713 -36.00 -10.36 -2.07
CA ASN A 713 -36.53 -9.11 -1.49
C ASN A 713 -36.10 -7.88 -2.29
N GLY A 714 -34.88 -7.89 -2.83
CA GLY A 714 -34.31 -6.83 -3.66
C GLY A 714 -35.14 -6.51 -4.90
N SER A 715 -35.73 -7.54 -5.51
CA SER A 715 -36.58 -7.41 -6.70
C SER A 715 -37.75 -6.42 -6.56
N THR A 716 -38.10 -6.02 -5.33
CA THR A 716 -39.16 -5.04 -5.04
C THR A 716 -38.75 -3.58 -5.28
N TRP A 717 -37.45 -3.26 -5.26
CA TRP A 717 -36.95 -1.88 -5.36
C TRP A 717 -35.82 -1.70 -6.38
N ILE A 718 -35.28 -2.78 -6.94
CA ILE A 718 -34.32 -2.71 -8.05
C ILE A 718 -34.79 -3.49 -9.27
N THR A 719 -34.75 -2.83 -10.42
CA THR A 719 -35.01 -3.44 -11.73
C THR A 719 -33.70 -3.90 -12.36
N PRO A 720 -33.57 -5.15 -12.84
CA PRO A 720 -32.40 -5.62 -13.60
C PRO A 720 -32.13 -4.81 -14.87
N LEU A 721 -30.87 -4.79 -15.31
CA LEU A 721 -30.50 -4.29 -16.63
C LEU A 721 -31.15 -5.14 -17.74
N GLU A 722 -31.24 -4.57 -18.94
CA GLU A 722 -31.67 -5.34 -20.11
C GLU A 722 -30.73 -6.53 -20.34
N GLY A 723 -31.29 -7.74 -20.42
CA GLY A 723 -30.53 -8.99 -20.55
C GLY A 723 -29.94 -9.53 -19.24
N GLU A 724 -30.13 -8.84 -18.11
CA GLU A 724 -29.75 -9.33 -16.78
C GLU A 724 -30.83 -10.26 -16.19
N SER A 725 -30.39 -11.33 -15.53
CA SER A 725 -31.26 -12.19 -14.72
C SER A 725 -30.77 -12.23 -13.28
N LEU A 726 -31.70 -12.08 -12.33
CA LEU A 726 -31.40 -12.23 -10.91
C LEU A 726 -31.22 -13.70 -10.51
N ASP A 727 -31.76 -14.65 -11.27
CA ASP A 727 -31.74 -16.08 -10.95
C ASP A 727 -30.63 -16.85 -11.68
N ALA A 728 -30.06 -16.28 -12.75
CA ALA A 728 -29.04 -16.95 -13.53
C ALA A 728 -27.66 -16.90 -12.86
N ALA A 729 -27.01 -18.07 -12.76
CA ALA A 729 -25.62 -18.17 -12.31
C ALA A 729 -24.60 -17.62 -13.33
N ALA A 730 -24.98 -17.54 -14.61
CA ALA A 730 -24.12 -17.02 -15.67
C ALA A 730 -24.43 -15.53 -15.93
N PRO A 731 -23.48 -14.61 -15.68
CA PRO A 731 -23.69 -13.18 -15.93
C PRO A 731 -23.67 -12.84 -17.42
N ALA A 732 -24.31 -11.71 -17.78
CA ALA A 732 -24.29 -11.20 -19.13
C ALA A 732 -22.86 -10.85 -19.58
N GLU A 733 -22.47 -11.25 -20.80
CA GLU A 733 -21.11 -11.06 -21.33
C GLU A 733 -20.67 -9.58 -21.30
N GLY A 734 -21.61 -8.66 -21.58
CA GLY A 734 -21.35 -7.21 -21.51
C GLY A 734 -20.94 -6.73 -20.11
N THR A 735 -21.57 -7.28 -19.07
CA THR A 735 -21.24 -6.96 -17.67
C THR A 735 -19.86 -7.50 -17.29
N VAL A 736 -19.58 -8.75 -17.64
CA VAL A 736 -18.26 -9.37 -17.40
C VAL A 736 -17.15 -8.55 -18.07
N ARG A 737 -17.37 -8.13 -19.31
CA ARG A 737 -16.43 -7.29 -20.06
C ARG A 737 -16.25 -5.91 -19.43
N SER A 738 -17.32 -5.28 -18.96
CA SER A 738 -17.25 -3.97 -18.29
C SER A 738 -16.43 -4.04 -16.99
N PHE A 739 -16.63 -5.07 -16.17
CA PHE A 739 -15.86 -5.24 -14.94
C PHE A 739 -14.39 -5.55 -15.24
N ALA A 740 -14.11 -6.39 -16.24
CA ALA A 740 -12.76 -6.65 -16.72
C ALA A 740 -12.07 -5.36 -17.20
N HIS A 741 -12.76 -4.53 -18.00
CA HIS A 741 -12.24 -3.25 -18.46
C HIS A 741 -11.91 -2.33 -17.28
N SER A 742 -12.82 -2.13 -16.33
CA SER A 742 -12.59 -1.27 -15.16
C SER A 742 -11.44 -1.80 -14.30
N ALA A 743 -11.32 -3.12 -14.11
CA ALA A 743 -10.25 -3.75 -13.37
C ALA A 743 -8.87 -3.51 -14.02
N LEU A 744 -8.78 -3.64 -15.35
CA LEU A 744 -7.55 -3.39 -16.10
C LEU A 744 -7.22 -1.90 -16.18
N ASN A 745 -8.23 -1.05 -16.39
CA ASN A 745 -8.07 0.39 -16.49
C ASN A 745 -7.57 0.98 -15.16
N LEU A 746 -8.10 0.55 -14.01
CA LEU A 746 -7.67 1.02 -12.68
C LEU A 746 -6.14 0.90 -12.49
N VAL A 747 -5.56 -0.24 -12.87
CA VAL A 747 -4.11 -0.51 -12.71
C VAL A 747 -3.25 -0.01 -13.89
N THR A 748 -3.85 0.72 -14.83
CA THR A 748 -3.19 1.30 -16.01
C THR A 748 -3.52 2.78 -16.18
N LEU A 749 -4.51 3.14 -16.98
CA LEU A 749 -4.85 4.52 -17.32
C LEU A 749 -5.63 5.26 -16.24
N TRP A 750 -6.26 4.52 -15.32
CA TRP A 750 -7.14 4.96 -14.24
C TRP A 750 -8.44 5.65 -14.67
N GLY A 751 -8.43 6.42 -15.77
CA GLY A 751 -9.63 6.97 -16.39
C GLY A 751 -9.68 6.71 -17.91
N PRO A 752 -10.75 7.15 -18.62
CA PRO A 752 -10.89 6.99 -20.07
C PRO A 752 -9.71 7.54 -20.90
N ASP A 753 -9.12 8.66 -20.49
CA ASP A 753 -8.11 9.42 -21.24
C ASP A 753 -6.73 9.46 -20.56
N GLY A 754 -6.47 8.53 -19.64
CA GLY A 754 -5.15 8.43 -18.99
C GLY A 754 -4.92 9.47 -17.91
N GLU A 755 -5.97 9.76 -17.16
CA GLU A 755 -6.14 10.98 -16.39
C GLU A 755 -5.31 10.98 -15.11
N ILE A 756 -5.16 9.79 -14.52
CA ILE A 756 -4.19 9.53 -13.46
C ILE A 756 -3.34 8.33 -13.85
N SER A 757 -2.81 8.38 -15.08
CA SER A 757 -2.05 7.28 -15.68
C SER A 757 -0.99 6.72 -14.75
N ASP A 758 -0.98 5.39 -14.67
CA ASP A 758 -0.08 4.55 -13.88
C ASP A 758 -0.16 4.77 -12.37
N TYR A 759 -1.13 5.53 -11.82
CA TYR A 759 -1.23 5.76 -10.38
C TYR A 759 -1.27 4.45 -9.57
N SER A 760 -2.09 3.48 -10.01
CA SER A 760 -2.15 2.13 -9.43
C SER A 760 -1.34 1.10 -10.22
N SER A 761 -0.24 1.51 -10.85
CA SER A 761 0.59 0.60 -11.65
C SER A 761 1.08 -0.58 -10.81
N ARG A 762 0.93 -1.80 -11.34
CA ARG A 762 1.40 -3.03 -10.68
C ARG A 762 2.59 -3.65 -11.41
N MET A 763 3.47 -4.27 -10.64
CA MET A 763 4.48 -5.21 -11.14
C MET A 763 3.87 -6.61 -11.12
N TRP A 764 2.97 -6.87 -12.06
CA TRP A 764 2.32 -8.17 -12.23
C TRP A 764 2.74 -8.83 -13.53
N ALA A 765 2.94 -10.14 -13.49
CA ALA A 765 3.11 -10.98 -14.67
C ALA A 765 1.91 -10.83 -15.60
N GLY A 766 2.16 -10.78 -16.90
CA GLY A 766 1.18 -10.41 -17.90
C GLY A 766 1.09 -8.89 -18.09
N LEU A 767 0.92 -8.10 -17.02
CA LEU A 767 0.90 -6.64 -17.13
C LEU A 767 2.27 -6.09 -17.53
N VAL A 768 3.35 -6.60 -16.94
CA VAL A 768 4.72 -6.23 -17.32
C VAL A 768 5.00 -6.63 -18.77
N ALA A 769 4.72 -7.88 -19.15
CA ALA A 769 4.97 -8.38 -20.49
C ALA A 769 4.14 -7.70 -21.60
N ASP A 770 2.86 -7.39 -21.35
CA ASP A 770 1.91 -7.01 -22.39
C ASP A 770 1.54 -5.52 -22.38
N TYR A 771 1.78 -4.80 -21.30
CA TYR A 771 1.51 -3.36 -21.20
C TYR A 771 2.79 -2.55 -21.04
N HIS A 772 3.59 -2.82 -20.00
CA HIS A 772 4.78 -2.00 -19.70
C HIS A 772 5.91 -2.17 -20.72
N VAL A 773 6.34 -3.41 -20.99
CA VAL A 773 7.43 -3.70 -21.95
C VAL A 773 7.10 -3.19 -23.36
N PRO A 774 5.88 -3.34 -23.91
CA PRO A 774 5.52 -2.79 -25.21
C PRO A 774 5.59 -1.26 -25.29
N ARG A 775 5.22 -0.53 -24.22
CA ARG A 775 5.35 0.94 -24.15
C ARG A 775 6.80 1.37 -24.28
N TRP A 776 7.71 0.77 -23.51
CA TRP A 776 9.15 1.06 -23.60
C TRP A 776 9.73 0.68 -24.96
N LYS A 777 9.29 -0.45 -25.54
CA LYS A 777 9.71 -0.87 -26.89
C LYS A 777 9.30 0.14 -27.96
N ARG A 778 8.12 0.75 -27.82
CA ARG A 778 7.63 1.82 -28.71
C ARG A 778 8.53 3.04 -28.61
N LEU A 779 8.85 3.49 -27.39
CA LEU A 779 9.78 4.60 -27.15
C LEU A 779 11.13 4.35 -27.82
N PHE A 780 11.78 3.22 -27.52
CA PHE A 780 13.12 2.94 -28.05
C PHE A 780 13.16 2.88 -29.58
N ARG A 781 12.13 2.32 -30.21
CA ARG A 781 12.00 2.30 -31.69
C ARG A 781 11.76 3.69 -32.27
N ALA A 782 10.93 4.49 -31.60
CA ALA A 782 10.64 5.84 -32.04
C ALA A 782 11.89 6.73 -31.95
N VAL A 783 12.67 6.60 -30.86
CA VAL A 783 13.94 7.31 -30.68
C VAL A 783 14.97 6.87 -31.72
N ASP A 784 15.18 5.56 -31.91
CA ASP A 784 16.10 5.04 -32.96
C ASP A 784 15.78 5.65 -34.33
N LYS A 785 14.50 5.60 -34.75
CA LYS A 785 14.07 6.23 -36.00
C LYS A 785 14.35 7.73 -36.02
N ALA A 786 14.02 8.42 -34.94
CA ALA A 786 14.10 9.88 -34.87
C ALA A 786 15.56 10.39 -34.83
N VAL A 787 16.47 9.66 -34.17
CA VAL A 787 17.92 9.94 -34.20
C VAL A 787 18.43 9.76 -35.62
N ARG A 788 18.17 8.62 -36.27
CA ARG A 788 18.69 8.34 -37.62
C ARG A 788 18.23 9.35 -38.66
N SER A 789 16.98 9.80 -38.55
CA SER A 789 16.38 10.76 -39.47
C SER A 789 16.52 12.22 -39.06
N ASP A 790 17.20 12.51 -37.93
CA ASP A 790 17.41 13.86 -37.41
C ASP A 790 16.09 14.65 -37.18
N THR A 791 15.12 14.01 -36.52
CA THR A 791 13.76 14.55 -36.30
C THR A 791 13.38 14.71 -34.83
N LEU A 792 14.31 14.44 -33.90
CA LEU A 792 14.06 14.61 -32.48
C LEU A 792 13.75 16.07 -32.15
N SER A 793 12.54 16.30 -31.64
CA SER A 793 12.00 17.62 -31.34
C SER A 793 10.84 17.53 -30.36
N SER A 794 10.48 18.64 -29.71
CA SER A 794 9.34 18.71 -28.80
C SER A 794 8.01 18.32 -29.47
N SER A 795 7.86 18.65 -30.76
CA SER A 795 6.67 18.29 -31.54
C SER A 795 6.61 16.79 -31.83
N TRP A 796 7.74 16.16 -32.17
CA TRP A 796 7.86 14.70 -32.29
C TRP A 796 7.52 14.02 -30.96
N HIS A 797 8.06 14.50 -29.83
CA HIS A 797 7.80 13.89 -28.53
C HIS A 797 6.33 13.99 -28.15
N SER A 798 5.72 15.16 -28.36
CA SER A 798 4.28 15.35 -28.14
C SER A 798 3.43 14.42 -29.03
N ALA A 799 3.84 14.20 -30.28
CA ALA A 799 3.17 13.26 -31.18
C ALA A 799 3.31 11.80 -30.71
N LEU A 800 4.49 11.42 -30.20
CA LEU A 800 4.74 10.11 -29.61
C LEU A 800 3.87 9.88 -28.38
N LEU A 801 3.77 10.84 -27.46
CA LEU A 801 2.92 10.70 -26.26
C LEU A 801 1.45 10.56 -26.63
N ARG A 802 0.95 11.35 -27.60
CA ARG A 802 -0.42 11.19 -28.12
C ARG A 802 -0.65 9.81 -28.76
N GLN A 803 0.35 9.30 -29.48
CA GLN A 803 0.29 7.95 -30.03
C GLN A 803 0.27 6.90 -28.93
N SER A 804 1.14 7.05 -27.92
CA SER A 804 1.19 6.14 -26.78
C SER A 804 -0.14 6.07 -26.04
N LEU A 805 -0.76 7.22 -25.76
CA LEU A 805 -2.07 7.27 -25.13
C LEU A 805 -3.12 6.47 -25.92
N ARG A 806 -3.22 6.70 -27.24
CA ARG A 806 -4.16 5.95 -28.09
C ARG A 806 -3.92 4.45 -28.06
N GLU A 807 -2.67 4.02 -28.10
CA GLU A 807 -2.34 2.59 -28.06
C GLU A 807 -2.59 1.99 -26.67
N ASN A 808 -2.38 2.75 -25.59
CA ASN A 808 -2.70 2.32 -24.23
C ASN A 808 -4.22 2.21 -24.04
N GLN A 809 -5.01 3.15 -24.60
CA GLN A 809 -6.47 3.08 -24.64
C GLN A 809 -6.95 1.86 -25.44
N ALA A 810 -6.30 1.57 -26.58
CA ALA A 810 -6.62 0.40 -27.38
C ALA A 810 -6.35 -0.90 -26.61
N PHE A 811 -5.27 -0.98 -25.82
CA PHE A 811 -4.97 -2.15 -24.98
C PHE A 811 -6.10 -2.45 -23.99
N GLY A 812 -6.65 -1.44 -23.32
CA GLY A 812 -7.76 -1.63 -22.37
C GLY A 812 -9.10 -1.99 -23.03
N ASN A 813 -9.32 -1.55 -24.28
CA ASN A 813 -10.57 -1.77 -25.02
C ASN A 813 -10.55 -3.01 -25.93
N ASP A 814 -9.39 -3.63 -26.13
CA ASP A 814 -9.24 -4.81 -26.98
C ASP A 814 -9.98 -6.02 -26.36
N PRO A 815 -10.96 -6.64 -27.06
CA PRO A 815 -11.62 -7.86 -26.58
C PRO A 815 -10.65 -8.97 -26.21
N ALA A 816 -9.49 -9.08 -26.87
CA ALA A 816 -8.48 -10.06 -26.51
C ALA A 816 -7.87 -9.77 -25.12
N SER A 817 -7.63 -8.49 -24.77
CA SER A 817 -7.18 -8.07 -23.43
C SER A 817 -8.19 -8.36 -22.33
N LEU A 818 -9.47 -8.42 -22.67
CA LEU A 818 -10.54 -8.62 -21.70
C LEU A 818 -11.04 -10.07 -21.64
N ALA A 819 -10.37 -10.99 -22.33
CA ALA A 819 -10.75 -12.42 -22.34
C ALA A 819 -10.47 -13.11 -21.00
N VAL A 820 -11.35 -14.05 -20.61
CA VAL A 820 -11.38 -14.69 -19.28
C VAL A 820 -10.13 -15.52 -18.94
N ASP A 821 -9.38 -15.95 -19.95
CA ASP A 821 -8.20 -16.81 -19.77
C ASP A 821 -6.94 -16.27 -20.46
N ARG A 822 -6.90 -14.96 -20.77
CA ARG A 822 -5.72 -14.39 -21.45
C ARG A 822 -4.44 -14.57 -20.64
N TRP A 823 -4.52 -14.36 -19.33
CA TRP A 823 -3.39 -14.51 -18.42
C TRP A 823 -3.67 -15.59 -17.39
N PRO A 824 -2.68 -16.44 -17.03
CA PRO A 824 -2.86 -17.45 -16.00
C PRO A 824 -3.31 -16.83 -14.66
N SER A 825 -4.36 -17.40 -14.08
CA SER A 825 -4.83 -17.07 -12.73
C SER A 825 -4.15 -17.92 -11.64
N THR A 826 -3.42 -18.95 -12.04
CA THR A 826 -2.66 -19.86 -11.17
C THR A 826 -1.20 -19.95 -11.64
N VAL A 827 -0.31 -20.30 -10.70
CA VAL A 827 1.12 -20.48 -10.97
C VAL A 827 1.34 -21.84 -11.62
N ASP A 828 2.17 -21.91 -12.67
CA ASP A 828 2.64 -23.17 -13.23
C ASP A 828 3.39 -23.99 -12.16
N PRO A 829 2.95 -25.21 -11.80
CA PRO A 829 3.64 -26.04 -10.82
C PRO A 829 5.10 -26.35 -11.15
N ALA A 830 5.50 -26.25 -12.42
CA ALA A 830 6.90 -26.43 -12.86
C ALA A 830 7.75 -25.15 -12.73
N ALA A 831 7.15 -24.00 -12.45
CA ALA A 831 7.87 -22.74 -12.32
C ALA A 831 8.70 -22.70 -11.03
N SER A 832 9.99 -22.39 -11.16
CA SER A 832 10.89 -22.19 -10.02
C SER A 832 11.19 -20.70 -9.82
N THR A 833 10.72 -20.16 -8.69
CA THR A 833 11.03 -18.79 -8.24
C THR A 833 12.53 -18.57 -8.12
N THR A 834 13.26 -19.51 -7.50
CA THR A 834 14.71 -19.42 -7.31
C THR A 834 15.46 -19.36 -8.63
N ALA A 835 15.10 -20.22 -9.58
CA ALA A 835 15.73 -20.25 -10.90
C ALA A 835 15.42 -18.97 -11.71
N ALA A 836 14.18 -18.46 -11.63
CA ALA A 836 13.81 -17.21 -12.29
C ALA A 836 14.55 -16.00 -11.68
N ALA A 837 14.60 -15.91 -10.34
CA ALA A 837 15.30 -14.86 -9.62
C ALA A 837 16.79 -14.87 -9.95
N LYS A 838 17.42 -16.06 -9.99
CA LYS A 838 18.82 -16.21 -10.40
C LYS A 838 19.06 -15.68 -11.81
N ARG A 839 18.24 -16.08 -12.79
CA ARG A 839 18.41 -15.63 -14.19
C ARG A 839 18.28 -14.11 -14.31
N LEU A 840 17.35 -13.51 -13.57
CA LEU A 840 17.13 -12.07 -13.56
C LEU A 840 18.30 -11.32 -12.90
N LEU A 841 18.70 -11.74 -11.71
CA LEU A 841 19.80 -11.11 -10.97
C LEU A 841 21.15 -11.29 -11.68
N ASP A 842 21.45 -12.46 -12.26
CA ASP A 842 22.65 -12.67 -13.08
C ASP A 842 22.66 -11.72 -14.30
N LEU A 843 21.51 -11.47 -14.92
CA LEU A 843 21.40 -10.58 -16.08
C LEU A 843 21.75 -9.13 -15.70
N VAL A 844 21.24 -8.66 -14.56
CA VAL A 844 21.30 -7.26 -14.16
C VAL A 844 22.55 -6.93 -13.33
N LEU A 845 23.00 -7.85 -12.47
CA LEU A 845 24.08 -7.65 -11.50
C LEU A 845 25.42 -8.25 -11.94
N SER A 846 25.49 -8.92 -13.11
CA SER A 846 26.76 -9.52 -13.55
C SER A 846 27.85 -8.46 -13.79
N PRO A 847 29.12 -8.76 -13.45
CA PRO A 847 30.24 -7.83 -13.63
C PRO A 847 30.38 -7.29 -15.05
N LYS A 848 30.00 -8.07 -16.08
CA LYS A 848 30.03 -7.62 -17.48
C LYS A 848 29.09 -6.45 -17.75
N HIS A 849 27.88 -6.48 -17.22
CA HIS A 849 26.88 -5.41 -17.41
C HIS A 849 27.06 -4.30 -16.37
N ALA A 850 27.44 -4.65 -15.15
CA ALA A 850 27.82 -3.68 -14.11
C ALA A 850 29.02 -2.82 -14.57
N TRP A 851 29.97 -3.38 -15.31
CA TRP A 851 31.09 -2.62 -15.90
C TRP A 851 30.64 -1.66 -17.01
N THR A 852 29.69 -2.06 -17.86
CA THR A 852 29.08 -1.16 -18.88
C THR A 852 28.33 -0.01 -18.23
N LEU A 853 27.56 -0.26 -17.17
CA LEU A 853 26.86 0.77 -16.40
C LEU A 853 27.85 1.66 -15.63
N ARG A 854 28.84 1.09 -14.93
CA ARG A 854 29.88 1.84 -14.18
C ARG A 854 30.75 2.72 -15.07
N LYS A 855 31.06 2.31 -16.31
CA LYS A 855 31.72 3.19 -17.29
C LYS A 855 30.89 4.43 -17.63
N GLY A 856 29.57 4.29 -17.72
CA GLY A 856 28.66 5.43 -17.86
C GLY A 856 28.68 6.36 -16.65
N TRP A 857 28.76 5.80 -15.44
CA TRP A 857 28.81 6.56 -14.18
C TRP A 857 30.11 7.36 -13.98
N VAL A 858 31.27 6.81 -14.34
CA VAL A 858 32.56 7.54 -14.27
C VAL A 858 32.56 8.77 -15.19
N CYS A 859 31.72 8.76 -16.23
CA CYS A 859 31.63 9.82 -17.23
C CYS A 859 30.35 10.67 -17.15
N ALA A 860 29.46 10.40 -16.20
CA ALA A 860 28.29 11.22 -15.92
C ALA A 860 28.66 12.24 -14.82
N PRO A 861 28.46 13.56 -15.01
CA PRO A 861 28.73 14.51 -13.94
C PRO A 861 27.82 14.18 -12.73
N PRO A 862 28.31 14.24 -11.49
CA PRO A 862 27.43 14.25 -10.34
C PRO A 862 26.51 15.45 -10.47
N LEU A 863 25.21 15.19 -10.62
CA LEU A 863 24.16 16.22 -10.61
C LEU A 863 24.03 16.78 -9.19
N HIS A 864 25.01 17.59 -8.76
CA HIS A 864 24.80 18.54 -7.68
C HIS A 864 24.00 19.72 -8.24
N VAL A 865 22.69 19.69 -8.04
CA VAL A 865 21.90 20.91 -8.08
C VAL A 865 22.20 21.65 -6.78
N ALA A 866 22.98 22.73 -6.86
CA ALA A 866 23.04 23.69 -5.76
C ALA A 866 21.60 24.18 -5.51
N THR A 867 21.10 23.99 -4.30
CA THR A 867 19.87 24.63 -3.81
C THR A 867 20.11 26.14 -3.76
N LEU A 868 19.88 26.82 -4.87
CA LEU A 868 19.59 28.25 -4.85
C LEU A 868 18.11 28.38 -4.51
N SER A 869 17.83 28.77 -3.26
CA SER A 869 16.53 29.28 -2.84
C SER A 869 16.21 30.51 -3.71
N LEU A 870 15.49 30.31 -4.81
CA LEU A 870 14.89 31.38 -5.58
C LEU A 870 13.66 31.87 -4.80
N ALA A 871 13.89 32.89 -3.97
CA ALA A 871 12.81 33.76 -3.53
C ALA A 871 12.22 34.44 -4.78
N GLU A 872 10.89 34.48 -4.83
CA GLU A 872 10.06 35.07 -5.88
C GLU A 872 10.41 36.57 -6.09
N SER A 873 11.35 36.89 -6.98
CA SER A 873 11.61 38.26 -7.43
C SER A 873 12.21 38.29 -8.85
N PRO A 874 11.73 39.15 -9.78
CA PRO A 874 12.20 39.18 -11.16
C PRO A 874 13.57 39.87 -11.42
N ALA A 875 14.43 40.06 -10.42
CA ALA A 875 15.54 41.02 -10.51
C ALA A 875 16.97 40.47 -10.75
N ASP A 876 17.24 39.16 -10.70
CA ASP A 876 18.63 38.65 -10.72
C ASP A 876 18.98 37.77 -11.93
N SER A 877 18.98 38.35 -13.14
CA SER A 877 19.43 37.67 -14.37
C SER A 877 20.95 37.51 -14.48
N ASP A 878 21.73 38.35 -13.81
CA ASP A 878 23.19 38.42 -14.01
C ASP A 878 23.95 37.33 -13.24
N HIS A 879 23.47 36.95 -12.05
CA HIS A 879 24.04 35.85 -11.25
C HIS A 879 23.89 34.47 -11.93
N LEU A 880 22.85 34.29 -12.74
CA LEU A 880 22.62 33.07 -13.51
C LEU A 880 23.65 32.88 -14.62
N SER A 881 24.08 33.97 -15.27
CA SER A 881 25.04 33.93 -16.38
C SER A 881 26.43 33.48 -15.93
N THR A 882 26.85 33.91 -14.74
CA THR A 882 28.15 33.57 -14.16
C THR A 882 28.18 32.11 -13.73
N ALA A 883 27.13 31.62 -13.05
CA ALA A 883 27.02 30.21 -12.68
C ALA A 883 27.01 29.28 -13.91
N LEU A 884 26.39 29.70 -15.01
CA LEU A 884 26.35 28.96 -16.28
C LEU A 884 27.73 28.90 -16.98
N GLN A 885 28.52 29.98 -16.92
CA GLN A 885 29.89 29.98 -17.44
C GLN A 885 30.82 29.09 -16.61
N THR A 886 30.67 29.07 -15.29
CA THR A 886 31.44 28.17 -14.42
C THR A 886 31.08 26.70 -14.68
N TRP A 887 29.81 26.39 -14.96
CA TRP A 887 29.38 25.01 -15.24
C TRP A 887 29.88 24.49 -16.60
N SER A 888 29.88 25.34 -17.65
CA SER A 888 30.38 24.92 -18.96
C SER A 888 31.89 24.62 -18.95
N THR A 889 32.66 25.41 -18.20
CA THR A 889 34.11 25.17 -18.01
C THR A 889 34.38 23.86 -17.26
N HIS A 890 33.61 23.54 -16.21
CA HIS A 890 33.76 22.28 -15.47
C HIS A 890 33.31 21.05 -16.29
N SER A 891 32.33 21.20 -17.18
CA SER A 891 31.88 20.11 -18.06
C SER A 891 32.89 19.72 -19.14
N GLY A 892 33.61 20.70 -19.71
CA GLY A 892 34.72 20.45 -20.65
C GLY A 892 35.93 19.77 -19.97
N LEU A 893 36.18 20.12 -18.71
CA LEU A 893 37.19 19.51 -17.83
C LEU A 893 36.90 18.03 -17.56
N LEU A 894 35.66 17.71 -17.17
CA LEU A 894 35.20 16.34 -16.94
C LEU A 894 35.27 15.49 -18.22
N SER A 895 34.87 16.04 -19.37
CA SER A 895 34.97 15.38 -20.67
C SER A 895 36.43 15.02 -21.05
N THR A 896 37.37 15.92 -20.76
CA THR A 896 38.81 15.68 -21.02
C THR A 896 39.37 14.58 -20.10
N LEU A 897 38.98 14.57 -18.82
CA LEU A 897 39.36 13.52 -17.85
C LEU A 897 38.79 12.14 -18.24
N CYS A 898 37.57 12.10 -18.77
CA CYS A 898 36.91 10.86 -19.23
C CYS A 898 37.61 10.19 -20.41
N GLY A 899 38.34 10.95 -21.25
CA GLY A 899 39.16 10.41 -22.33
C GLY A 899 40.45 9.75 -21.85
N ILE A 900 40.94 10.09 -20.65
CA ILE A 900 42.26 9.70 -20.12
C ILE A 900 42.15 8.51 -19.15
N LEU A 901 41.09 8.48 -18.32
CA LEU A 901 40.85 7.43 -17.32
C LEU A 901 40.79 5.97 -17.83
N PRO A 902 40.41 5.65 -19.10
CA PRO A 902 40.37 4.27 -19.59
C PRO A 902 41.71 3.52 -19.59
N SER A 903 42.85 4.22 -19.48
CA SER A 903 44.18 3.60 -19.39
C SER A 903 44.62 3.25 -17.95
N CYS A 904 43.87 3.68 -16.92
CA CYS A 904 44.18 3.45 -15.52
C CYS A 904 43.53 2.15 -14.99
N THR A 905 44.25 1.02 -15.02
CA THR A 905 43.80 -0.23 -14.37
C THR A 905 44.05 -0.19 -12.86
N GLY A 906 43.00 -0.34 -12.03
CA GLY A 906 43.12 -0.50 -10.56
C GLY A 906 42.51 0.62 -9.70
N TRP A 907 41.80 1.58 -10.29
CA TRP A 907 41.20 2.69 -9.55
C TRP A 907 39.94 2.24 -8.77
N GLN A 908 39.95 2.40 -7.45
CA GLN A 908 38.76 2.28 -6.58
C GLN A 908 38.32 3.70 -6.20
N SER A 909 37.10 4.09 -6.56
CA SER A 909 36.57 5.41 -6.23
C SER A 909 36.24 5.47 -4.73
N THR A 910 37.07 6.15 -3.94
CA THR A 910 36.62 6.71 -2.66
C THR A 910 35.73 7.92 -2.96
N GLY A 911 34.43 7.79 -2.72
CA GLY A 911 33.46 8.88 -2.94
C GLY A 911 33.78 10.10 -2.09
N VAL A 912 33.87 11.27 -2.72
CA VAL A 912 34.00 12.56 -2.02
C VAL A 912 32.60 13.15 -1.85
N LEU A 913 32.08 13.17 -0.61
CA LEU A 913 30.90 13.95 -0.25
C LEU A 913 31.32 15.42 -0.05
N LEU A 914 30.83 16.31 -0.91
CA LEU A 914 30.84 17.76 -0.69
C LEU A 914 29.49 18.17 -0.09
N THR A 915 29.49 18.54 1.19
CA THR A 915 28.35 19.18 1.85
C THR A 915 28.62 20.67 1.94
N MET A 916 27.76 21.52 1.35
CA MET A 916 27.73 22.95 1.68
C MET A 916 26.84 23.13 2.92
N GLY A 917 27.37 23.72 3.98
CA GLY A 917 26.58 24.15 5.14
C GLY A 917 25.81 25.44 4.85
N GLU A 918 24.70 25.65 5.55
CA GLU A 918 23.79 26.79 5.39
C GLU A 918 24.42 28.16 5.77
N ASP A 919 25.55 28.14 6.46
CA ASP A 919 26.35 29.33 6.72
C ASP A 919 27.55 29.31 5.78
N GLY A 920 27.65 30.26 4.85
CA GLY A 920 28.64 30.33 3.77
C GLY A 920 30.13 30.47 4.17
N GLU A 921 30.60 29.78 5.22
CA GLU A 921 32.01 29.61 5.55
C GLU A 921 32.45 28.14 5.39
N SER A 922 33.40 27.90 4.47
CA SER A 922 34.09 26.63 4.34
C SER A 922 35.08 26.42 5.50
N LYS A 923 34.68 25.65 6.52
CA LYS A 923 35.62 25.11 7.51
C LYS A 923 35.63 23.60 7.48
N GLY A 924 36.62 23.06 6.76
CA GLY A 924 37.04 21.67 6.84
C GLY A 924 36.99 20.95 5.49
N LYS A 925 38.15 20.83 4.83
CA LYS A 925 38.63 19.69 4.00
C LYS A 925 39.63 20.15 2.90
N GLU A 926 40.77 20.70 3.28
CA GLU A 926 41.93 20.78 2.36
C GLU A 926 42.66 19.42 2.21
N GLY A 927 42.40 18.44 3.09
CA GLY A 927 43.08 17.15 3.08
C GLY A 927 42.52 16.11 2.09
N ALA A 928 41.22 16.16 1.77
CA ALA A 928 40.58 15.16 0.91
C ALA A 928 40.66 15.51 -0.60
N SER A 929 40.66 16.79 -0.95
CA SER A 929 40.82 17.26 -2.33
C SER A 929 42.25 17.08 -2.85
N ARG A 930 43.27 17.22 -1.99
CA ARG A 930 44.67 16.95 -2.34
C ARG A 930 44.94 15.48 -2.63
N GLY A 931 44.38 14.55 -1.83
CA GLY A 931 44.57 13.11 -2.04
C GLY A 931 44.06 12.62 -3.40
N TRP A 932 42.86 13.05 -3.82
CA TRP A 932 42.30 12.71 -5.13
C TRP A 932 43.14 13.25 -6.30
N ALA A 933 43.63 14.49 -6.16
CA ALA A 933 44.46 15.14 -7.17
C ALA A 933 45.85 14.49 -7.29
N ASP A 934 46.45 14.12 -6.15
CA ASP A 934 47.76 13.43 -6.09
C ASP A 934 47.68 12.01 -6.65
N ASP A 935 46.59 11.27 -6.40
CA ASP A 935 46.35 9.93 -6.95
C ASP A 935 46.13 9.95 -8.47
N LEU A 936 45.40 10.94 -8.98
CA LEU A 936 45.18 11.15 -10.41
C LEU A 936 46.49 11.53 -11.12
N ALA A 937 47.26 12.46 -10.55
CA ALA A 937 48.58 12.85 -11.05
C ALA A 937 49.56 11.66 -11.03
N THR A 938 49.47 10.79 -10.02
CA THR A 938 50.26 9.57 -9.91
C THR A 938 49.87 8.52 -10.98
N CYS A 939 48.58 8.37 -11.32
CA CYS A 939 48.18 7.48 -12.43
C CYS A 939 48.70 7.98 -13.78
N VAL A 940 48.52 9.28 -14.05
CA VAL A 940 48.90 9.87 -15.35
C VAL A 940 50.42 9.88 -15.54
N SER A 941 51.21 10.15 -14.49
CA SER A 941 52.67 10.10 -14.54
C SER A 941 53.25 8.70 -14.76
N ARG A 942 52.53 7.62 -14.35
CA ARG A 942 52.97 6.23 -14.60
C ARG A 942 52.71 5.75 -16.02
N ASN A 943 51.65 6.26 -16.66
CA ASN A 943 51.20 5.79 -17.98
C ASN A 943 51.59 6.72 -19.15
N HIS A 944 51.95 7.99 -18.87
CA HIS A 944 52.35 8.98 -19.88
C HIS A 944 53.68 9.64 -19.46
N THR A 945 54.81 9.01 -19.79
CA THR A 945 56.16 9.39 -19.28
C THR A 945 56.99 10.24 -20.25
N SER A 946 56.48 10.64 -21.42
CA SER A 946 57.28 11.35 -22.43
C SER A 946 57.09 12.87 -22.32
N PRO A 947 58.15 13.69 -22.19
CA PRO A 947 58.06 15.16 -22.02
C PRO A 947 57.37 15.93 -23.16
N GLY A 948 57.01 15.27 -24.27
CA GLY A 948 56.25 15.82 -25.39
C GLY A 948 54.78 15.40 -25.44
N ASP A 949 54.27 14.67 -24.45
CA ASP A 949 52.87 14.24 -24.40
C ASP A 949 51.98 15.36 -23.81
N ASP A 950 51.25 16.06 -24.69
CA ASP A 950 50.37 17.20 -24.38
C ASP A 950 49.31 16.85 -23.29
N THR A 951 49.02 15.56 -23.15
CA THR A 951 48.13 14.97 -22.15
C THR A 951 48.63 15.17 -20.71
N TYR A 952 49.94 15.04 -20.47
CA TYR A 952 50.54 15.18 -19.12
C TYR A 952 50.43 16.63 -18.63
N TRP A 953 50.73 17.60 -19.49
CA TRP A 953 50.68 19.02 -19.14
C TRP A 953 49.26 19.56 -18.99
N ARG A 954 48.30 19.06 -19.79
CA ARG A 954 46.88 19.37 -19.62
C ARG A 954 46.32 18.86 -18.30
N VAL A 955 46.64 17.63 -17.89
CA VAL A 955 46.18 17.09 -16.60
C VAL A 955 46.82 17.85 -15.44
N ARG A 956 48.12 18.19 -15.53
CA ARG A 956 48.79 18.95 -14.46
C ARG A 956 48.25 20.38 -14.31
N GLY A 957 47.85 21.03 -15.41
CA GLY A 957 47.18 22.33 -15.40
C GLY A 957 45.69 22.28 -15.02
N ILE A 958 45.08 21.09 -15.02
CA ILE A 958 43.73 20.81 -14.50
C ILE A 958 43.77 20.57 -12.97
N VAL A 959 44.88 20.03 -12.46
CA VAL A 959 45.12 19.73 -11.04
C VAL A 959 45.56 20.97 -10.24
N GLN A 960 46.32 21.89 -10.86
CA GLN A 960 46.63 23.21 -10.30
C GLN A 960 45.43 24.15 -10.41
#